data_AF-A0A558AYM9-F1
#
_entry.id   AF-A0A558AYM9-F1
#
_cell.length_a   1.000
_cell.length_b   1.000
_cell.length_c   1.000
_cell.angle_alpha   90.00
_cell.angle_beta   90.00
_cell.angle_gamma   90.00
#
_symmetry.space_group_name_H-M   'P 1'
#
loop_
_entity.id
_entity.type
_entity.pdbx_description
1 polymer ?
#
loop_
_entity_poly.entity_id
_entity_poly.type
_entity_poly.pdbx_seq_one_letter_code
_entity_poly.pdbx_strand_id
1 'polypeptide(L)'
;MIPFLILLAILNGYILAGQPVIGLFFIITTSVISYRKLGGLFLILHCLVAAIISMAVFMLPEKTPPPVDSIPGFTVTGYKYYQDSIAHTATYNDRRYDLYLEESVKLPVGYACSGPFEVHMPAENRNFIKVDDRMTMNINDLAGRINEDTIDAAACQPVEKTAGMRLAEIRDGYMERVLGATVHDYKFDILTLSVGNKAYITSEFFDSLQKLGIYHLYVISGTHIAFISGILFFLLNRLRLDITTIRLVMMASLILFLFLNFFSPSVFRAVFMTVVLLATSFTRHKPYLAVISLSAIIQILLNPWIVYHAGFQLSYITTFLIILSRNYWSQYGFFTQLFGITLIAEFSTLVILLHQFNELSISGIMMNLIFIPLFTFLIFPMVILFNVMAFTHLPDFMDVFYAFTFGMLRQLITVIAEGMRHRISVANLNFFWLIMLVTLTYWMIRTLCLKQFRRLVVLTICFGLSIYMIDRLSYQDYTVTMVDVGQGDAFVIEDHRSGTVILLDTGGQFYFRDAGRKLSERTVLPYLKESGVDRIDMLILSHFDLDHVGESHHIMTELPVDHVYLNTNDPGFEAWYAGVPRDFEGKIINALESQEIRAGGIVIERLFPDATLQEVDTNQNSLVLKVHTGSFSFLFTGDTDVEMETQMMSTQGTIEADVLKLAHHGSDTSTGDHFLAHSTFTYGLISAGLDNRYGHPHAEVLGRVRDLRLLDTTKHGMVRFTIRNDRMCIETKLDETIDHCIKKRAE
;
A
#
# COMPACT_ATOMS: atom_id res chain seq x y z
N MET A 1 -16.47 -16.77 -25.56
CA MET A 1 -17.49 -16.58 -24.51
C MET A 1 -17.29 -17.55 -23.36
N ILE A 2 -17.11 -18.85 -23.61
CA ILE A 2 -16.88 -19.86 -22.56
C ILE A 2 -15.69 -19.52 -21.62
N PRO A 3 -14.45 -19.24 -22.10
CA PRO A 3 -13.34 -18.93 -21.18
C PRO A 3 -13.57 -17.69 -20.31
N PHE A 4 -14.34 -16.73 -20.81
CA PHE A 4 -14.69 -15.52 -20.08
C PHE A 4 -15.64 -15.80 -18.92
N LEU A 5 -16.66 -16.64 -19.14
CA LEU A 5 -17.58 -16.99 -18.08
C LEU A 5 -16.91 -17.91 -17.04
N ILE A 6 -16.01 -18.80 -17.46
CA ILE A 6 -15.16 -19.58 -16.53
C ILE A 6 -14.32 -18.64 -15.66
N LEU A 7 -13.65 -17.65 -16.27
CA LEU A 7 -12.89 -16.66 -15.50
C LEU A 7 -13.79 -15.90 -14.51
N LEU A 8 -14.99 -15.47 -14.91
CA LEU A 8 -15.92 -14.81 -13.99
C LEU A 8 -16.32 -15.72 -12.83
N ALA A 9 -16.56 -17.01 -13.08
CA ALA A 9 -16.84 -17.97 -12.01
C ALA A 9 -15.66 -18.09 -11.04
N ILE A 10 -14.42 -18.15 -11.55
CA ILE A 10 -13.21 -18.18 -10.72
C ILE A 10 -13.11 -16.91 -9.86
N LEU A 11 -13.19 -15.73 -10.48
CA LEU A 11 -13.08 -14.44 -9.76
C LEU A 11 -14.19 -14.30 -8.71
N ASN A 12 -15.41 -14.69 -9.04
CA ASN A 12 -16.52 -14.70 -8.09
C ASN A 12 -16.25 -15.61 -6.88
N GLY A 13 -15.57 -16.75 -7.07
CA GLY A 13 -15.16 -17.62 -5.97
C GLY A 13 -14.19 -16.93 -5.01
N TYR A 14 -13.19 -16.21 -5.55
CA TYR A 14 -12.27 -15.39 -4.73
C TYR A 14 -13.00 -14.26 -3.99
N ILE A 15 -13.89 -13.53 -4.68
CA ILE A 15 -14.65 -12.44 -4.07
C ILE A 15 -15.60 -12.98 -2.99
N LEU A 16 -16.24 -14.12 -3.22
CA LEU A 16 -17.12 -14.77 -2.24
C LEU A 16 -16.37 -15.19 -0.98
N ALA A 17 -15.13 -15.69 -1.13
CA ALA A 17 -14.31 -16.08 0.00
C ALA A 17 -13.89 -14.88 0.87
N GLY A 18 -13.49 -13.76 0.24
CA GLY A 18 -13.05 -12.57 0.98
C GLY A 18 -14.21 -11.67 1.46
N GLN A 19 -15.25 -11.49 0.65
CA GLN A 19 -16.38 -10.60 0.91
C GLN A 19 -17.70 -11.25 0.48
N PRO A 20 -18.31 -12.09 1.35
CA PRO A 20 -19.43 -12.96 0.98
C PRO A 20 -20.63 -12.22 0.36
N VAL A 21 -20.99 -11.05 0.90
CA VAL A 21 -22.13 -10.26 0.40
C VAL A 21 -21.89 -9.78 -1.03
N ILE A 22 -20.68 -9.28 -1.32
CA ILE A 22 -20.30 -8.78 -2.64
C ILE A 22 -20.14 -9.94 -3.62
N GLY A 23 -19.54 -11.05 -3.18
CA GLY A 23 -19.43 -12.26 -3.97
C GLY A 23 -20.79 -12.80 -4.40
N LEU A 24 -21.76 -12.84 -3.47
CA LEU A 24 -23.12 -13.28 -3.77
C LEU A 24 -23.80 -12.37 -4.81
N PHE A 25 -23.65 -11.04 -4.68
CA PHE A 25 -24.17 -10.09 -5.67
C PHE A 25 -23.63 -10.38 -7.09
N PHE A 26 -22.32 -10.59 -7.23
CA PHE A 26 -21.71 -10.88 -8.53
C PHE A 26 -22.07 -12.28 -9.04
N ILE A 27 -22.16 -13.29 -8.17
CA ILE A 27 -22.59 -14.64 -8.54
C ILE A 27 -24.01 -14.62 -9.10
N ILE A 28 -24.96 -13.95 -8.43
CA ILE A 28 -26.34 -13.83 -8.91
C ILE A 28 -26.37 -13.15 -10.28
N THR A 29 -25.68 -12.01 -10.40
CA THR A 29 -25.65 -11.22 -11.64
C THR A 29 -25.08 -12.01 -12.81
N THR A 30 -23.92 -12.66 -12.61
CA THR A 30 -23.25 -13.45 -13.65
C THR A 30 -24.00 -14.73 -13.98
N SER A 31 -24.68 -15.35 -13.00
CA SER A 31 -25.54 -16.53 -13.20
C SER A 31 -26.72 -16.21 -14.13
N VAL A 32 -27.39 -15.07 -13.93
CA VAL A 32 -28.47 -14.61 -14.82
C VAL A 32 -27.95 -14.40 -16.25
N ILE A 33 -26.76 -13.84 -16.40
CA ILE A 33 -26.13 -13.63 -17.72
C ILE A 33 -25.79 -14.97 -18.38
N SER A 34 -25.16 -15.88 -17.63
CA SER A 34 -24.79 -17.23 -18.06
C SER A 34 -26.02 -18.01 -18.55
N TYR A 35 -27.11 -18.01 -17.78
CA TYR A 35 -28.37 -18.65 -18.15
C TYR A 35 -28.94 -18.07 -19.45
N ARG A 36 -29.01 -16.74 -19.57
CA ARG A 36 -29.56 -16.08 -20.77
C ARG A 36 -28.73 -16.31 -22.04
N LYS A 37 -27.42 -16.52 -21.92
CA LYS A 37 -26.51 -16.65 -23.07
C LYS A 37 -26.22 -18.09 -23.47
N LEU A 38 -26.21 -19.03 -22.53
CA LEU A 38 -25.75 -20.41 -22.75
C LEU A 38 -26.68 -21.49 -22.16
N GLY A 39 -27.78 -21.12 -21.49
CA GLY A 39 -28.77 -22.06 -20.94
C GLY A 39 -28.43 -22.65 -19.58
N GLY A 40 -29.25 -23.61 -19.13
CA GLY A 40 -29.23 -24.16 -17.76
C GLY A 40 -27.98 -24.99 -17.40
N LEU A 41 -27.44 -25.76 -18.35
CA LEU A 41 -26.23 -26.57 -18.08
C LEU A 41 -25.02 -25.70 -17.73
N PHE A 42 -24.86 -24.57 -18.44
CA PHE A 42 -23.74 -23.66 -18.19
C PHE A 42 -23.93 -22.86 -16.89
N LEU A 43 -25.18 -22.57 -16.51
CA LEU A 43 -25.48 -22.01 -15.18
C LEU A 43 -24.99 -22.96 -14.06
N ILE A 44 -25.28 -24.26 -14.17
CA ILE A 44 -24.81 -25.25 -13.19
C ILE A 44 -23.29 -25.26 -13.13
N LEU A 45 -22.61 -25.29 -14.29
CA LEU A 45 -21.15 -25.24 -14.35
C LEU A 45 -20.58 -23.96 -13.72
N HIS A 46 -21.19 -22.80 -13.98
CA HIS A 46 -20.77 -21.51 -13.44
C HIS A 46 -20.86 -21.49 -11.91
N CYS A 47 -21.99 -21.92 -11.35
CA CYS A 47 -22.18 -22.02 -9.91
C CYS A 47 -21.23 -23.05 -9.28
N LEU A 48 -21.03 -24.21 -9.92
CA LEU A 48 -20.13 -25.25 -9.46
C LEU A 48 -18.68 -24.75 -9.40
N VAL A 49 -18.18 -24.11 -10.47
CA VAL A 49 -16.83 -23.55 -10.49
C VAL A 49 -16.67 -22.47 -9.43
N ALA A 50 -17.64 -21.56 -9.28
CA ALA A 50 -17.58 -20.52 -8.25
C ALA A 50 -17.54 -21.12 -6.83
N ALA A 51 -18.33 -22.16 -6.57
CA ALA A 51 -18.34 -22.88 -5.29
C ALA A 51 -17.02 -23.62 -5.05
N ILE A 52 -16.50 -24.35 -6.04
CA ILE A 52 -15.22 -25.06 -5.94
C ILE A 52 -14.09 -24.07 -5.67
N ILE A 53 -14.04 -22.94 -6.39
CA ILE A 53 -12.98 -21.95 -6.18
C ILE A 53 -13.13 -21.27 -4.83
N SER A 54 -14.35 -20.90 -4.41
CA SER A 54 -14.56 -20.34 -3.06
C SER A 54 -14.08 -21.31 -1.98
N MET A 55 -14.48 -22.59 -2.08
CA MET A 55 -13.99 -23.63 -1.17
C MET A 55 -12.47 -23.82 -1.27
N ALA A 56 -11.93 -23.83 -2.47
CA ALA A 56 -10.49 -23.96 -2.71
C ALA A 56 -9.72 -22.76 -2.19
N VAL A 57 -10.29 -21.55 -2.13
CA VAL A 57 -9.70 -20.34 -1.54
C VAL A 57 -9.75 -20.39 -0.02
N PHE A 58 -10.86 -20.85 0.58
CA PHE A 58 -10.91 -21.14 2.02
C PHE A 58 -9.95 -22.25 2.43
N MET A 59 -9.72 -23.21 1.53
CA MET A 59 -8.79 -24.33 1.70
C MET A 59 -7.44 -24.07 1.04
N LEU A 60 -7.21 -22.88 0.45
CA LEU A 60 -5.87 -22.48 0.06
C LEU A 60 -5.18 -22.51 1.40
N PRO A 61 -4.16 -23.36 1.59
CA PRO A 61 -3.42 -23.28 2.83
C PRO A 61 -3.03 -21.79 2.97
N GLU A 62 -3.01 -21.27 4.18
CA GLU A 62 -1.97 -20.30 4.48
C GLU A 62 -0.67 -20.98 4.04
N LYS A 63 -0.30 -20.83 2.77
CA LYS A 63 0.83 -21.53 2.16
C LYS A 63 2.11 -20.81 2.56
N THR A 64 2.12 -20.20 3.74
CA THR A 64 3.26 -20.31 4.63
C THR A 64 3.25 -21.74 5.16
N PRO A 65 4.06 -22.66 4.58
CA PRO A 65 4.52 -23.80 5.37
C PRO A 65 4.95 -23.27 6.76
N PRO A 66 4.85 -24.09 7.82
CA PRO A 66 5.19 -23.64 9.17
C PRO A 66 6.52 -22.88 9.09
N PRO A 67 6.60 -21.69 9.73
CA PRO A 67 7.77 -20.84 9.64
C PRO A 67 9.00 -21.71 9.85
N VAL A 68 9.86 -21.74 8.84
CA VAL A 68 11.10 -22.49 8.93
C VAL A 68 12.04 -21.52 9.60
N ASP A 69 12.21 -21.62 10.91
CA ASP A 69 13.00 -20.64 11.68
C ASP A 69 14.42 -20.47 11.12
N SER A 70 14.99 -21.54 10.56
CA SER A 70 16.26 -21.47 9.83
C SER A 70 16.36 -22.48 8.68
N ILE A 71 17.09 -22.09 7.63
CA ILE A 71 17.47 -22.97 6.51
C ILE A 71 18.99 -23.24 6.55
N PRO A 72 19.45 -24.44 6.14
CA PRO A 72 20.87 -24.82 6.19
C PRO A 72 21.70 -24.25 5.02
N GLY A 73 21.06 -23.56 4.08
CA GLY A 73 21.71 -23.00 2.90
C GLY A 73 20.72 -22.43 1.92
N PHE A 74 21.24 -21.71 0.92
CA PHE A 74 20.45 -21.17 -0.18
C PHE A 74 21.30 -21.05 -1.44
N THR A 75 20.65 -20.92 -2.61
CA THR A 75 21.31 -20.59 -3.87
C THR A 75 20.87 -19.23 -4.39
N VAL A 76 21.81 -18.35 -4.73
CA VAL A 76 21.51 -17.06 -5.34
C VAL A 76 20.99 -17.26 -6.76
N THR A 77 19.81 -16.72 -7.05
CA THR A 77 19.10 -16.87 -8.33
C THR A 77 18.95 -15.58 -9.12
N GLY A 78 19.16 -14.42 -8.48
CA GLY A 78 19.05 -13.12 -9.12
C GLY A 78 19.19 -11.99 -8.11
N TYR A 79 18.90 -10.77 -8.57
CA TYR A 79 19.03 -9.55 -7.78
C TYR A 79 17.76 -8.68 -7.87
N LYS A 80 17.55 -7.91 -6.81
CA LYS A 80 16.61 -6.79 -6.73
C LYS A 80 17.42 -5.53 -6.48
N TYR A 81 17.33 -4.57 -7.39
CA TYR A 81 18.09 -3.33 -7.30
C TYR A 81 17.22 -2.21 -6.75
N TYR A 82 17.74 -1.50 -5.75
CA TYR A 82 17.24 -0.24 -5.23
C TYR A 82 18.18 0.89 -5.66
N GLN A 83 17.84 2.16 -5.39
CA GLN A 83 18.72 3.29 -5.73
C GLN A 83 20.08 3.18 -5.04
N ASP A 84 20.08 2.86 -3.75
CA ASP A 84 21.28 2.89 -2.90
C ASP A 84 21.74 1.50 -2.42
N SER A 85 21.02 0.43 -2.78
CA SER A 85 21.33 -0.93 -2.33
C SER A 85 20.94 -2.01 -3.33
N ILE A 86 21.47 -3.21 -3.12
CA ILE A 86 21.15 -4.41 -3.89
C ILE A 86 20.72 -5.49 -2.90
N ALA A 87 19.54 -6.05 -3.11
CA ALA A 87 19.12 -7.28 -2.46
C ALA A 87 19.22 -8.46 -3.43
N HIS A 88 19.23 -9.67 -2.90
CA HIS A 88 19.37 -10.90 -3.67
C HIS A 88 18.06 -11.68 -3.63
N THR A 89 17.79 -12.41 -4.70
CA THR A 89 16.76 -13.46 -4.69
C THR A 89 17.47 -14.78 -4.49
N ALA A 90 17.13 -15.50 -3.43
CA ALA A 90 17.70 -16.79 -3.08
C ALA A 90 16.65 -17.90 -3.22
N THR A 91 17.10 -19.15 -3.45
CA THR A 91 16.22 -20.32 -3.46
C THR A 91 16.75 -21.45 -2.59
N TYR A 92 15.86 -22.15 -1.90
CA TYR A 92 16.14 -23.39 -1.17
C TYR A 92 14.93 -24.33 -1.27
N ASN A 93 15.14 -25.60 -1.64
CA ASN A 93 14.08 -26.60 -1.86
C ASN A 93 12.88 -26.08 -2.69
N ASP A 94 13.18 -25.49 -3.86
CA ASP A 94 12.21 -24.88 -4.78
C ASP A 94 11.38 -23.72 -4.20
N ARG A 95 11.77 -23.18 -3.03
CA ARG A 95 11.17 -21.98 -2.44
C ARG A 95 12.06 -20.77 -2.66
N ARG A 96 11.47 -19.61 -2.88
CA ARG A 96 12.19 -18.34 -3.07
C ARG A 96 12.19 -17.52 -1.79
N TYR A 97 13.31 -16.85 -1.54
CA TYR A 97 13.54 -15.99 -0.40
C TYR A 97 14.14 -14.67 -0.87
N ASP A 98 13.82 -13.59 -0.18
CA ASP A 98 14.55 -12.34 -0.32
C ASP A 98 15.72 -12.36 0.65
N LEU A 99 16.92 -12.05 0.17
CA LEU A 99 18.15 -12.01 0.94
C LEU A 99 18.67 -10.56 0.97
N TYR A 100 18.85 -10.03 2.17
CA TYR A 100 19.43 -8.72 2.43
C TYR A 100 20.78 -8.90 3.12
N LEU A 101 21.78 -8.21 2.60
CA LEU A 101 23.14 -8.18 3.14
C LEU A 101 23.46 -6.75 3.54
N GLU A 102 23.85 -6.50 4.79
CA GLU A 102 24.22 -5.15 5.26
C GLU A 102 25.48 -4.65 4.55
N GLU A 103 26.52 -5.48 4.49
CA GLU A 103 27.62 -5.21 3.59
C GLU A 103 27.13 -5.44 2.15
N SER A 104 27.27 -4.42 1.29
CA SER A 104 26.84 -4.43 -0.13
C SER A 104 27.66 -5.38 -1.02
N VAL A 105 27.99 -6.57 -0.51
CA VAL A 105 28.68 -7.64 -1.22
C VAL A 105 27.71 -8.28 -2.18
N LYS A 106 27.95 -8.07 -3.48
CA LYS A 106 27.16 -8.69 -4.54
C LYS A 106 27.58 -10.16 -4.73
N LEU A 107 26.87 -11.08 -4.06
CA LEU A 107 27.03 -12.52 -4.30
C LEU A 107 26.62 -12.91 -5.73
N PRO A 108 27.44 -13.66 -6.49
CA PRO A 108 27.11 -13.98 -7.88
C PRO A 108 25.92 -14.95 -8.02
N VAL A 109 25.15 -14.81 -9.10
CA VAL A 109 24.08 -15.76 -9.44
C VAL A 109 24.65 -17.15 -9.69
N GLY A 110 23.97 -18.16 -9.16
CA GLY A 110 24.40 -19.55 -9.24
C GLY A 110 25.46 -19.92 -8.20
N TYR A 111 25.60 -19.17 -7.11
CA TYR A 111 26.38 -19.56 -5.94
C TYR A 111 25.43 -20.11 -4.87
N ALA A 112 25.78 -21.28 -4.32
CA ALA A 112 25.10 -21.89 -3.20
C ALA A 112 25.92 -21.71 -1.93
N CYS A 113 25.34 -21.04 -0.93
CA CYS A 113 25.95 -20.76 0.36
C CYS A 113 25.38 -21.70 1.41
N SER A 114 26.25 -22.23 2.28
CA SER A 114 25.87 -23.15 3.36
C SER A 114 26.05 -22.48 4.73
N GLY A 115 25.08 -22.65 5.62
CA GLY A 115 25.08 -22.04 6.94
C GLY A 115 23.69 -22.05 7.56
N PRO A 116 23.56 -21.93 8.89
CA PRO A 116 22.26 -21.68 9.49
C PRO A 116 21.84 -20.24 9.17
N PHE A 117 20.86 -20.08 8.29
CA PHE A 117 20.29 -18.78 7.94
C PHE A 117 18.92 -18.65 8.57
N GLU A 118 18.73 -17.65 9.43
CA GLU A 118 17.42 -17.36 10.01
C GLU A 118 16.46 -16.86 8.92
N VAL A 119 15.24 -17.40 8.92
CA VAL A 119 14.20 -16.92 8.01
C VAL A 119 13.19 -16.11 8.79
N HIS A 120 13.13 -14.84 8.49
CA HIS A 120 12.13 -13.92 9.02
C HIS A 120 10.89 -13.95 8.15
N MET A 121 9.76 -14.34 8.76
CA MET A 121 8.43 -14.14 8.21
C MET A 121 7.84 -12.85 8.80
N PRO A 122 7.19 -12.00 7.99
CA PRO A 122 6.42 -10.90 8.52
C PRO A 122 5.41 -11.39 9.55
N ALA A 123 5.22 -10.62 10.62
CA ALA A 123 4.13 -10.84 11.55
C ALA A 123 2.79 -10.86 10.79
N GLU A 124 1.79 -11.50 11.38
CA GLU A 124 0.41 -11.36 10.90
C GLU A 124 0.00 -9.89 10.91
N ASN A 125 -0.96 -9.50 10.06
CA ASN A 125 -1.44 -8.13 10.06
C ASN A 125 -2.25 -7.84 11.33
N ARG A 126 -1.64 -7.05 12.24
CA ARG A 126 -2.19 -6.70 13.55
C ARG A 126 -3.00 -5.41 13.55
N ASN A 127 -3.11 -4.74 12.41
CA ASN A 127 -3.84 -3.49 12.26
C ASN A 127 -5.07 -3.66 11.35
N PHE A 128 -6.09 -2.80 11.50
CA PHE A 128 -7.24 -2.75 10.59
C PHE A 128 -6.90 -2.04 9.27
N ILE A 129 -5.86 -2.52 8.59
CA ILE A 129 -5.37 -2.02 7.30
C ILE A 129 -5.45 -3.12 6.23
N LYS A 130 -5.60 -2.74 4.97
CA LYS A 130 -5.68 -3.66 3.82
C LYS A 130 -4.34 -4.29 3.46
N VAL A 131 -3.25 -3.56 3.67
CA VAL A 131 -1.92 -4.01 3.29
C VAL A 131 -1.44 -5.05 4.30
N ASP A 132 -1.30 -6.28 3.82
CA ASP A 132 -0.74 -7.39 4.59
C ASP A 132 0.61 -7.80 3.94
N ASP A 133 1.68 -7.73 4.73
CA ASP A 133 3.02 -8.08 4.29
C ASP A 133 3.15 -9.57 3.93
N ARG A 134 2.44 -10.47 4.65
CA ARG A 134 2.40 -11.90 4.31
C ARG A 134 1.68 -12.12 3.00
N MET A 135 0.55 -11.44 2.80
CA MET A 135 -0.16 -11.48 1.53
C MET A 135 0.70 -10.96 0.37
N THR A 136 1.46 -9.88 0.61
CA THR A 136 2.39 -9.31 -0.37
C THR A 136 3.50 -10.31 -0.71
N MET A 137 4.03 -11.06 0.26
CA MET A 137 4.98 -12.14 0.00
C MET A 137 4.36 -13.26 -0.86
N ASN A 138 3.15 -13.70 -0.53
CA ASN A 138 2.43 -14.73 -1.30
C ASN A 138 2.17 -14.30 -2.76
N ILE A 139 1.79 -13.03 -2.98
CA ILE A 139 1.63 -12.46 -4.31
C ILE A 139 2.95 -12.50 -5.10
N ASN A 140 4.08 -12.32 -4.43
CA ASN A 140 5.42 -12.33 -5.03
C ASN A 140 6.09 -13.72 -5.04
N ASP A 141 5.39 -14.77 -4.57
CA ASP A 141 5.89 -16.14 -4.46
C ASP A 141 7.17 -16.23 -3.60
N LEU A 142 7.14 -15.56 -2.44
CA LEU A 142 8.22 -15.53 -1.45
C LEU A 142 7.85 -16.33 -0.20
N ALA A 143 8.79 -17.16 0.26
CA ALA A 143 8.65 -18.00 1.45
C ALA A 143 9.26 -17.39 2.72
N GLY A 144 9.88 -16.21 2.64
CA GLY A 144 10.47 -15.50 3.77
C GLY A 144 11.58 -14.53 3.35
N ARG A 145 12.12 -13.81 4.34
CA ARG A 145 13.30 -12.95 4.21
C ARG A 145 14.45 -13.51 5.02
N ILE A 146 15.67 -13.33 4.52
CA ILE A 146 16.91 -13.68 5.19
C ILE A 146 17.69 -12.36 5.30
N ASN A 147 18.02 -11.97 6.52
CA ASN A 147 18.77 -10.74 6.79
C ASN A 147 20.07 -11.13 7.47
N GLU A 148 21.19 -10.92 6.80
CA GLU A 148 22.51 -11.29 7.31
C GLU A 148 23.45 -10.08 7.21
N ASP A 149 24.26 -9.88 8.24
CA ASP A 149 25.22 -8.76 8.23
C ASP A 149 26.34 -9.04 7.22
N THR A 150 26.88 -10.26 7.25
CA THR A 150 27.91 -10.77 6.33
C THR A 150 27.72 -12.24 6.02
N ILE A 151 28.19 -12.67 4.85
CA ILE A 151 28.27 -14.09 4.48
C ILE A 151 29.71 -14.44 4.16
N ASP A 152 30.23 -15.49 4.79
CA ASP A 152 31.55 -16.02 4.49
C ASP A 152 31.58 -16.53 3.04
N ALA A 153 32.34 -15.84 2.19
CA ALA A 153 32.51 -16.20 0.79
C ALA A 153 33.10 -17.60 0.61
N ALA A 154 33.85 -18.13 1.59
CA ALA A 154 34.37 -19.50 1.55
C ALA A 154 33.27 -20.57 1.71
N ALA A 155 32.13 -20.20 2.30
CA ALA A 155 30.97 -21.07 2.45
C ALA A 155 30.07 -21.12 1.20
N CYS A 156 30.38 -20.32 0.17
CA CYS A 156 29.63 -20.24 -1.07
C CYS A 156 30.36 -20.92 -2.24
N GLN A 157 29.71 -21.88 -2.90
CA GLN A 157 30.27 -22.60 -4.05
C GLN A 157 29.42 -22.43 -5.31
N PRO A 158 30.03 -22.36 -6.50
CA PRO A 158 29.29 -22.28 -7.75
C PRO A 158 28.54 -23.59 -8.03
N VAL A 159 27.29 -23.47 -8.47
CA VAL A 159 26.43 -24.57 -8.90
C VAL A 159 26.05 -24.46 -10.37
N GLU A 160 25.51 -25.54 -10.94
CA GLU A 160 25.03 -25.52 -12.32
C GLU A 160 23.85 -24.54 -12.47
N LYS A 161 24.03 -23.54 -13.35
CA LYS A 161 23.04 -22.49 -13.56
C LYS A 161 21.84 -23.01 -14.35
N THR A 162 20.67 -22.90 -13.76
CA THR A 162 19.38 -23.11 -14.42
C THR A 162 19.13 -22.08 -15.53
N ALA A 163 18.17 -22.33 -16.41
CA ALA A 163 17.78 -21.35 -17.44
C ALA A 163 17.32 -20.02 -16.84
N GLY A 164 16.62 -20.06 -15.69
CA GLY A 164 16.19 -18.87 -14.96
C GLY A 164 17.37 -18.05 -14.42
N MET A 165 18.38 -18.72 -13.85
CA MET A 165 19.62 -18.07 -13.39
C MET A 165 20.37 -17.39 -14.54
N ARG A 166 20.52 -18.07 -15.69
CA ARG A 166 21.18 -17.47 -16.87
C ARG A 166 20.43 -16.25 -17.38
N LEU A 167 19.11 -16.29 -17.37
CA LEU A 167 18.28 -15.14 -17.72
C LEU A 167 18.44 -13.99 -16.72
N ALA A 168 18.49 -14.30 -15.43
CA ALA A 168 18.73 -13.31 -14.38
C ALA A 168 20.10 -12.64 -14.57
N GLU A 169 21.15 -13.39 -14.94
CA GLU A 169 22.47 -12.83 -15.29
C GLU A 169 22.45 -11.94 -16.53
N ILE A 170 21.73 -12.34 -17.58
CA ILE A 170 21.58 -11.49 -18.78
C ILE A 170 20.92 -10.16 -18.41
N ARG A 171 19.85 -10.22 -17.61
CA ARG A 171 19.16 -9.03 -17.11
C ARG A 171 20.09 -8.20 -16.23
N ASP A 172 20.84 -8.84 -15.36
CA ASP A 172 21.81 -8.20 -14.47
C ASP A 172 22.87 -7.42 -15.25
N GLY A 173 23.51 -8.06 -16.23
CA GLY A 173 24.50 -7.41 -17.09
C GLY A 173 23.91 -6.26 -17.92
N TYR A 174 22.64 -6.38 -18.34
CA TYR A 174 21.93 -5.25 -18.94
C TYR A 174 21.73 -4.09 -17.96
N MET A 175 21.32 -4.37 -16.73
CA MET A 175 21.09 -3.34 -15.70
C MET A 175 22.40 -2.62 -15.35
N GLU A 176 23.48 -3.36 -15.09
CA GLU A 176 24.80 -2.80 -14.85
C GLU A 176 25.29 -1.95 -16.02
N ARG A 177 25.05 -2.39 -17.25
CA ARG A 177 25.43 -1.63 -18.45
C ARG A 177 24.72 -0.28 -18.51
N VAL A 178 23.43 -0.22 -18.20
CA VAL A 178 22.68 1.05 -18.16
C VAL A 178 23.13 1.91 -16.99
N LEU A 179 23.35 1.32 -15.82
CA LEU A 179 23.82 2.05 -14.63
C LEU A 179 25.22 2.68 -14.84
N GLY A 180 26.09 1.99 -15.58
CA GLY A 180 27.43 2.46 -15.92
C GLY A 180 27.52 3.29 -17.21
N ALA A 181 26.42 3.45 -17.96
CA ALA A 181 26.43 4.23 -19.20
C ALA A 181 26.41 5.74 -18.98
N THR A 182 25.99 6.21 -17.80
CA THR A 182 25.87 7.63 -17.46
C THR A 182 26.01 7.86 -15.95
N VAL A 183 26.48 9.05 -15.58
CA VAL A 183 26.49 9.50 -14.18
C VAL A 183 25.16 10.09 -13.74
N HIS A 184 24.29 10.48 -14.68
CA HIS A 184 23.04 11.16 -14.41
C HIS A 184 21.91 10.21 -13.97
N ASP A 185 20.96 10.74 -13.19
CA ASP A 185 19.88 9.95 -12.59
C ASP A 185 18.84 9.42 -13.58
N TYR A 186 18.81 9.92 -14.82
CA TYR A 186 17.87 9.41 -15.82
C TYR A 186 18.10 7.92 -16.14
N LYS A 187 19.26 7.33 -15.80
CA LYS A 187 19.49 5.88 -15.84
C LYS A 187 18.41 5.09 -15.09
N PHE A 188 17.93 5.63 -13.97
CA PHE A 188 16.86 5.06 -13.16
C PHE A 188 15.51 5.07 -13.91
N ASP A 189 15.21 6.15 -14.64
CA ASP A 189 14.03 6.24 -15.49
C ASP A 189 14.10 5.24 -16.65
N ILE A 190 15.26 5.13 -17.31
CA ILE A 190 15.47 4.16 -18.39
C ILE A 190 15.25 2.73 -17.90
N LEU A 191 15.81 2.35 -16.76
CA LEU A 191 15.64 1.02 -16.18
C LEU A 191 14.19 0.75 -15.78
N THR A 192 13.53 1.74 -15.19
CA THR A 192 12.10 1.66 -14.84
C THR A 192 11.25 1.42 -16.09
N LEU A 193 11.49 2.19 -17.16
CA LEU A 193 10.72 2.12 -18.40
C LEU A 193 11.08 0.93 -19.31
N SER A 194 12.27 0.34 -19.15
CA SER A 194 12.76 -0.76 -20.01
C SER A 194 12.51 -2.15 -19.40
N VAL A 195 12.83 -2.33 -18.12
CA VAL A 195 12.73 -3.63 -17.40
C VAL A 195 11.73 -3.61 -16.25
N GLY A 196 11.03 -2.50 -16.05
CA GLY A 196 9.95 -2.40 -15.07
C GLY A 196 10.45 -2.39 -13.62
N ASN A 197 11.71 -2.00 -13.36
CA ASN A 197 12.22 -1.94 -11.99
C ASN A 197 11.70 -0.70 -11.25
N LYS A 198 10.60 -0.88 -10.51
CA LYS A 198 9.93 0.20 -9.76
C LYS A 198 10.71 0.70 -8.54
N ALA A 199 11.65 -0.09 -8.03
CA ALA A 199 12.43 0.26 -6.85
C ALA A 199 13.37 1.47 -7.05
N TYR A 200 13.50 1.95 -8.29
CA TYR A 200 14.25 3.16 -8.63
C TYR A 200 13.41 4.44 -8.64
N ILE A 201 12.09 4.34 -8.45
CA ILE A 201 11.21 5.50 -8.30
C ILE A 201 11.26 5.91 -6.83
N THR A 202 11.69 7.14 -6.53
CA THR A 202 11.65 7.67 -5.16
C THR A 202 10.21 7.77 -4.67
N SER A 203 9.98 7.69 -3.36
CA SER A 203 8.63 7.83 -2.77
C SER A 203 7.97 9.15 -3.19
N GLU A 204 8.72 10.26 -3.14
CA GLU A 204 8.27 11.59 -3.55
C GLU A 204 7.84 11.64 -5.03
N PHE A 205 8.64 11.07 -5.93
CA PHE A 205 8.31 11.07 -7.36
C PHE A 205 7.16 10.10 -7.65
N PHE A 206 7.11 8.97 -6.95
CA PHE A 206 5.99 8.03 -7.00
C PHE A 206 4.68 8.72 -6.59
N ASP A 207 4.71 9.49 -5.51
CA ASP A 207 3.58 10.28 -5.02
C ASP A 207 3.11 11.30 -6.06
N SER A 208 4.04 12.02 -6.69
CA SER A 208 3.73 12.96 -7.78
C SER A 208 3.03 12.28 -8.97
N LEU A 209 3.52 11.10 -9.38
CA LEU A 209 2.90 10.31 -10.45
C LEU A 209 1.49 9.81 -10.07
N GLN A 210 1.29 9.46 -8.80
CA GLN A 210 0.01 9.00 -8.27
C GLN A 210 -1.00 10.15 -8.16
N LYS A 211 -0.59 11.31 -7.62
CA LYS A 211 -1.39 12.55 -7.57
C LYS A 211 -1.96 12.91 -8.94
N LEU A 212 -1.12 12.88 -9.98
CA LEU A 212 -1.51 13.20 -11.35
C LEU A 212 -2.22 12.07 -12.10
N GLY A 213 -2.33 10.87 -11.52
CA GLY A 213 -2.98 9.72 -12.17
C GLY A 213 -2.20 9.12 -13.35
N ILE A 214 -0.90 9.43 -13.47
CA ILE A 214 -0.04 9.04 -14.60
C ILE A 214 0.99 7.95 -14.25
N TYR A 215 0.96 7.40 -13.04
CA TYR A 215 1.86 6.31 -12.60
C TYR A 215 1.95 5.14 -13.60
N HIS A 216 0.85 4.77 -14.23
CA HIS A 216 0.80 3.69 -15.22
C HIS A 216 1.59 3.96 -16.52
N LEU A 217 2.05 5.20 -16.74
CA LEU A 217 2.94 5.55 -17.85
C LEU A 217 4.40 5.23 -17.53
N TYR A 218 4.77 5.24 -16.24
CA TYR A 218 6.09 4.82 -15.77
C TYR A 218 6.23 3.31 -15.57
N VAL A 219 5.11 2.58 -15.55
CA VAL A 219 5.10 1.12 -15.47
C VAL A 219 4.77 0.52 -16.83
N ILE A 220 5.52 -0.51 -17.24
CA ILE A 220 5.33 -1.15 -18.53
C ILE A 220 3.89 -1.68 -18.66
N SER A 221 3.19 -1.17 -19.67
CA SER A 221 1.77 -1.38 -19.90
C SER A 221 1.51 -1.96 -21.29
N GLY A 222 0.24 -2.26 -21.59
CA GLY A 222 -0.13 -2.81 -22.90
C GLY A 222 0.13 -1.87 -24.08
N THR A 223 0.11 -0.55 -23.85
CA THR A 223 0.41 0.44 -24.90
C THR A 223 1.89 0.38 -25.30
N HIS A 224 2.79 0.16 -24.35
CA HIS A 224 4.22 -0.04 -24.61
C HIS A 224 4.45 -1.26 -25.50
N ILE A 225 3.81 -2.39 -25.18
CA ILE A 225 3.93 -3.62 -25.99
C ILE A 225 3.36 -3.41 -27.40
N ALA A 226 2.22 -2.72 -27.52
CA ALA A 226 1.64 -2.39 -28.82
C ALA A 226 2.58 -1.49 -29.64
N PHE A 227 3.22 -0.52 -29.00
CA PHE A 227 4.17 0.40 -29.62
C PHE A 227 5.44 -0.32 -30.10
N ILE A 228 6.08 -1.11 -29.23
CA ILE A 228 7.24 -1.95 -29.55
C ILE A 228 6.91 -2.89 -30.71
N SER A 229 5.74 -3.53 -30.68
CA SER A 229 5.27 -4.40 -31.76
C SER A 229 5.11 -3.64 -33.08
N GLY A 230 4.59 -2.41 -33.04
CA GLY A 230 4.44 -1.54 -34.21
C GLY A 230 5.77 -1.14 -34.83
N ILE A 231 6.75 -0.72 -34.02
CA ILE A 231 8.11 -0.40 -34.48
C ILE A 231 8.78 -1.62 -35.08
N LEU A 232 8.74 -2.75 -34.37
CA LEU A 232 9.37 -4.00 -34.83
C LEU A 232 8.75 -4.45 -36.17
N PHE A 233 7.42 -4.42 -36.28
CA PHE A 233 6.74 -4.72 -37.54
C PHE A 233 7.18 -3.76 -38.66
N PHE A 234 7.23 -2.45 -38.40
CA PHE A 234 7.65 -1.45 -39.38
C PHE A 234 9.08 -1.72 -39.89
N LEU A 235 10.03 -1.95 -38.98
CA LEU A 235 11.43 -2.22 -39.31
C LEU A 235 11.58 -3.53 -40.11
N LEU A 236 10.99 -4.62 -39.64
CA LEU A 236 11.08 -5.92 -40.32
C LEU A 236 10.42 -5.89 -41.71
N ASN A 237 9.31 -5.15 -41.85
CA ASN A 237 8.66 -4.94 -43.13
C ASN A 237 9.52 -4.09 -44.09
N ARG A 238 10.28 -3.11 -43.57
CA ARG A 238 11.24 -2.33 -44.38
C ARG A 238 12.44 -3.14 -44.85
N LEU A 239 12.83 -4.17 -44.10
CA LEU A 239 13.81 -5.18 -44.51
C LEU A 239 13.29 -6.16 -45.58
N ARG A 240 12.03 -5.98 -46.05
CA ARG A 240 11.38 -6.81 -47.07
C ARG A 240 11.29 -8.29 -46.70
N LEU A 241 11.23 -8.59 -45.40
CA LEU A 241 10.98 -9.94 -44.90
C LEU A 241 9.53 -10.35 -45.22
N ASP A 242 9.29 -11.64 -45.43
CA ASP A 242 7.95 -12.15 -45.62
C ASP A 242 7.15 -12.09 -44.31
N ILE A 243 5.82 -12.01 -44.43
CA ILE A 243 4.93 -11.83 -43.27
C ILE A 243 5.02 -12.97 -42.25
N THR A 244 5.40 -14.18 -42.67
CA THR A 244 5.55 -15.33 -41.77
C THR A 244 6.80 -15.16 -40.92
N THR A 245 7.93 -14.81 -41.55
CA THR A 245 9.18 -14.49 -40.84
C THR A 245 8.97 -13.30 -39.89
N ILE A 246 8.30 -12.23 -40.33
CA ILE A 246 7.98 -11.09 -39.45
C ILE A 246 7.23 -11.56 -38.20
N ARG A 247 6.20 -12.40 -38.36
CA ARG A 247 5.41 -12.94 -37.23
C ARG A 247 6.26 -13.78 -36.29
N LEU A 248 7.11 -14.67 -36.81
CA LEU A 248 7.99 -15.52 -36.00
C LEU A 248 8.97 -14.69 -35.19
N VAL A 249 9.63 -13.72 -35.81
CA VAL A 249 10.56 -12.82 -35.13
C VAL A 249 9.82 -12.01 -34.07
N MET A 250 8.66 -11.43 -34.38
CA MET A 250 7.86 -10.70 -33.40
C MET A 250 7.45 -11.56 -32.20
N MET A 251 6.98 -12.79 -32.42
CA MET A 251 6.63 -13.69 -31.32
C MET A 251 7.85 -14.02 -30.45
N ALA A 252 8.99 -14.35 -31.06
CA ALA A 252 10.22 -14.65 -30.35
C ALA A 252 10.70 -13.43 -29.52
N SER A 253 10.72 -12.24 -30.11
CA SER A 253 11.12 -10.99 -29.44
C SER A 253 10.20 -10.65 -28.27
N LEU A 254 8.89 -10.79 -28.42
CA LEU A 254 7.93 -10.50 -27.35
C LEU A 254 8.00 -11.53 -26.21
N ILE A 255 8.24 -12.80 -26.52
CA ILE A 255 8.47 -13.84 -25.51
C ILE A 255 9.77 -13.55 -24.74
N LEU A 256 10.85 -13.19 -25.43
CA LEU A 256 12.09 -12.77 -24.78
C LEU A 256 11.87 -11.54 -23.88
N PHE A 257 11.11 -10.55 -24.36
CA PHE A 257 10.76 -9.37 -23.56
C PHE A 257 9.97 -9.71 -22.29
N LEU A 258 9.05 -10.69 -22.37
CA LEU A 258 8.30 -11.17 -21.21
C LEU A 258 9.22 -11.79 -20.14
N PHE A 259 10.21 -12.57 -20.57
CA PHE A 259 11.21 -13.17 -19.69
C PHE A 259 12.07 -12.12 -18.98
N LEU A 260 12.53 -11.08 -19.70
CA LEU A 260 13.30 -9.98 -19.11
C LEU A 260 12.53 -9.21 -18.02
N ASN A 261 11.20 -9.17 -18.13
CA ASN A 261 10.30 -8.45 -17.23
C ASN A 261 9.68 -9.32 -16.11
N PHE A 262 10.23 -10.52 -15.86
CA PHE A 262 9.78 -11.46 -14.81
C PHE A 262 8.25 -11.65 -14.76
N PHE A 263 7.60 -11.78 -15.92
CA PHE A 263 6.18 -12.13 -16.00
C PHE A 263 5.24 -11.14 -15.28
N SER A 264 5.59 -9.86 -15.18
CA SER A 264 4.71 -8.86 -14.57
C SER A 264 3.29 -8.90 -15.20
N PRO A 265 2.20 -8.80 -14.41
CA PRO A 265 0.87 -9.18 -14.90
C PRO A 265 0.38 -8.41 -16.13
N SER A 266 0.71 -7.12 -16.21
CA SER A 266 0.37 -6.25 -17.34
C SER A 266 1.12 -6.66 -18.62
N VAL A 267 2.42 -6.98 -18.50
CA VAL A 267 3.28 -7.41 -19.61
C VAL A 267 2.87 -8.80 -20.08
N PHE A 268 2.66 -9.74 -19.15
CA PHE A 268 2.19 -11.10 -19.48
C PHE A 268 0.90 -11.04 -20.30
N ARG A 269 -0.11 -10.30 -19.83
CA ARG A 269 -1.37 -10.15 -20.55
C ARG A 269 -1.15 -9.61 -21.97
N ALA A 270 -0.40 -8.52 -22.10
CA ALA A 270 -0.19 -7.85 -23.38
C ALA A 270 0.61 -8.71 -24.38
N VAL A 271 1.69 -9.34 -23.93
CA VAL A 271 2.52 -10.26 -24.73
C VAL A 271 1.71 -11.48 -25.13
N PHE A 272 1.06 -12.16 -24.17
CA PHE A 272 0.25 -13.35 -24.44
C PHE A 272 -0.84 -13.05 -25.47
N MET A 273 -1.57 -11.96 -25.29
CA MET A 273 -2.59 -11.55 -26.26
C MET A 273 -1.99 -11.31 -27.64
N THR A 274 -0.87 -10.58 -27.73
CA THR A 274 -0.24 -10.26 -29.01
C THR A 274 0.26 -11.53 -29.71
N VAL A 275 0.97 -12.39 -28.99
CA VAL A 275 1.50 -13.67 -29.50
C VAL A 275 0.36 -14.56 -30.01
N VAL A 276 -0.69 -14.76 -29.21
CA VAL A 276 -1.83 -15.59 -29.64
C VAL A 276 -2.55 -14.98 -30.84
N LEU A 277 -2.74 -13.65 -30.88
CA LEU A 277 -3.40 -12.99 -32.02
C LEU A 277 -2.56 -12.95 -33.30
N LEU A 278 -1.22 -13.01 -33.19
CA LEU A 278 -0.30 -13.20 -34.30
C LEU A 278 -0.33 -14.65 -34.79
N ALA A 279 -0.26 -15.60 -33.86
CA ALA A 279 -0.36 -17.03 -34.15
C ALA A 279 -1.67 -17.37 -34.84
N THR A 280 -2.82 -16.85 -34.37
CA THR A 280 -4.14 -17.11 -34.98
C THR A 280 -4.51 -16.13 -36.09
N SER A 281 -3.57 -15.35 -36.62
CA SER A 281 -3.86 -14.28 -37.58
C SER A 281 -4.44 -14.77 -38.92
N PHE A 282 -4.28 -16.05 -39.26
CA PHE A 282 -4.89 -16.70 -40.42
C PHE A 282 -6.41 -16.92 -40.28
N THR A 283 -6.96 -16.76 -39.07
CA THR A 283 -8.41 -16.90 -38.82
C THR A 283 -9.14 -15.56 -39.02
N ARG A 284 -10.33 -15.60 -39.64
CA ARG A 284 -11.19 -14.40 -39.81
C ARG A 284 -11.80 -13.91 -38.50
N HIS A 285 -12.06 -14.81 -37.55
CA HIS A 285 -12.63 -14.47 -36.24
C HIS A 285 -11.56 -14.50 -35.16
N LYS A 286 -11.20 -13.33 -34.64
CA LYS A 286 -10.28 -13.21 -33.51
C LYS A 286 -11.05 -13.20 -32.19
N PRO A 287 -10.91 -14.22 -31.33
CA PRO A 287 -11.70 -14.33 -30.10
C PRO A 287 -11.07 -13.53 -28.96
N TYR A 288 -10.94 -12.20 -29.09
CA TYR A 288 -10.24 -11.32 -28.13
C TYR A 288 -10.61 -11.60 -26.67
N LEU A 289 -11.91 -11.73 -26.40
CA LEU A 289 -12.45 -12.00 -25.06
C LEU A 289 -12.00 -13.36 -24.51
N ALA A 290 -11.86 -14.39 -25.37
CA ALA A 290 -11.34 -15.68 -24.95
C ALA A 290 -9.84 -15.61 -24.66
N VAL A 291 -9.07 -14.89 -25.48
CA VAL A 291 -7.60 -14.77 -25.33
C VAL A 291 -7.23 -14.07 -24.02
N ILE A 292 -7.87 -12.92 -23.71
CA ILE A 292 -7.64 -12.24 -22.43
C ILE A 292 -8.10 -13.10 -21.25
N SER A 293 -9.20 -13.84 -21.38
CA SER A 293 -9.68 -14.67 -20.28
C SER A 293 -8.75 -15.84 -20.02
N LEU A 294 -8.23 -16.46 -21.09
CA LEU A 294 -7.24 -17.53 -20.98
C LEU A 294 -5.94 -17.02 -20.35
N SER A 295 -5.47 -15.82 -20.71
CA SER A 295 -4.27 -15.27 -20.07
C SER A 295 -4.46 -15.03 -18.58
N ALA A 296 -5.64 -14.57 -18.16
CA ALA A 296 -5.98 -14.39 -16.74
C ALA A 296 -6.00 -15.73 -16.00
N ILE A 297 -6.67 -16.73 -16.57
CA ILE A 297 -6.77 -18.08 -16.00
C ILE A 297 -5.37 -18.69 -15.83
N ILE A 298 -4.50 -18.57 -16.84
CA ILE A 298 -3.12 -19.07 -16.75
C ILE A 298 -2.36 -18.39 -15.60
N GLN A 299 -2.46 -17.06 -15.45
CA GLN A 299 -1.81 -16.37 -14.33
C GLN A 299 -2.34 -16.84 -12.98
N ILE A 300 -3.66 -17.01 -12.82
CA ILE A 300 -4.27 -17.50 -11.58
C ILE A 300 -3.84 -18.94 -11.27
N LEU A 301 -3.68 -19.79 -12.30
CA LEU A 301 -3.19 -21.16 -12.11
C LEU A 301 -1.72 -21.22 -11.71
N LEU A 302 -0.90 -20.27 -12.20
CA LEU A 302 0.52 -20.16 -11.83
C LEU A 302 0.68 -19.59 -10.42
N ASN A 303 -0.06 -18.54 -10.08
CA ASN A 303 -0.11 -17.98 -8.74
C ASN A 303 -1.57 -17.58 -8.38
N PRO A 304 -2.24 -18.34 -7.51
CA PRO A 304 -3.59 -18.04 -7.03
C PRO A 304 -3.75 -16.64 -6.43
N TRP A 305 -2.71 -16.12 -5.76
CA TRP A 305 -2.73 -14.82 -5.09
C TRP A 305 -2.69 -13.64 -6.06
N ILE A 306 -2.41 -13.86 -7.35
CA ILE A 306 -2.29 -12.78 -8.33
C ILE A 306 -3.58 -11.96 -8.51
N VAL A 307 -4.73 -12.53 -8.13
CA VAL A 307 -6.03 -11.83 -8.17
C VAL A 307 -6.06 -10.59 -7.28
N TYR A 308 -5.23 -10.55 -6.23
CA TYR A 308 -5.10 -9.43 -5.30
C TYR A 308 -4.04 -8.42 -5.72
N HIS A 309 -3.24 -8.73 -6.75
CA HIS A 309 -2.23 -7.81 -7.27
C HIS A 309 -2.91 -6.66 -8.05
N ALA A 310 -2.71 -5.42 -7.61
CA ALA A 310 -3.34 -4.24 -8.21
C ALA A 310 -3.09 -4.12 -9.73
N GLY A 311 -1.85 -4.41 -10.19
CA GLY A 311 -1.51 -4.40 -11.61
C GLY A 311 -2.24 -5.46 -12.45
N PHE A 312 -2.65 -6.59 -11.84
CA PHE A 312 -3.49 -7.58 -12.49
C PHE A 312 -4.92 -7.03 -12.62
N GLN A 313 -5.52 -6.59 -11.51
CA GLN A 313 -6.89 -6.07 -11.47
C GLN A 313 -7.09 -4.92 -12.46
N LEU A 314 -6.26 -3.88 -12.37
CA LEU A 314 -6.34 -2.69 -13.24
C LEU A 314 -6.15 -3.07 -14.70
N SER A 315 -5.10 -3.83 -15.04
CA SER A 315 -4.80 -4.14 -16.44
C SER A 315 -5.89 -4.97 -17.12
N TYR A 316 -6.42 -5.97 -16.41
CA TYR A 316 -7.45 -6.86 -16.96
C TYR A 316 -8.79 -6.16 -17.08
N ILE A 317 -9.27 -5.47 -16.02
CA ILE A 317 -10.57 -4.77 -16.03
C ILE A 317 -10.60 -3.71 -17.14
N THR A 318 -9.56 -2.88 -17.24
CA THR A 318 -9.46 -1.87 -18.30
C THR A 318 -9.48 -2.50 -19.68
N THR A 319 -8.69 -3.56 -19.90
CA THR A 319 -8.63 -4.20 -21.22
C THR A 319 -9.95 -4.88 -21.58
N PHE A 320 -10.64 -5.52 -20.62
CA PHE A 320 -11.97 -6.10 -20.84
C PHE A 320 -12.97 -5.05 -21.30
N LEU A 321 -13.04 -3.90 -20.61
CA LEU A 321 -13.99 -2.84 -20.92
C LEU A 321 -13.67 -2.12 -22.24
N ILE A 322 -12.38 -1.98 -22.59
CA ILE A 322 -11.97 -1.49 -23.92
C ILE A 322 -12.40 -2.47 -25.02
N ILE A 323 -12.19 -3.79 -24.84
CA ILE A 323 -12.58 -4.79 -25.83
C ILE A 323 -14.10 -4.82 -26.01
N LEU A 324 -14.87 -4.78 -24.92
CA LEU A 324 -16.33 -4.81 -24.95
C LEU A 324 -16.93 -3.55 -25.57
N SER A 325 -16.28 -2.41 -25.42
CA SER A 325 -16.72 -1.14 -25.98
C SER A 325 -16.28 -0.88 -27.43
N ARG A 326 -15.36 -1.70 -27.97
CA ARG A 326 -14.75 -1.53 -29.30
C ARG A 326 -15.76 -1.22 -30.41
N ASN A 327 -16.87 -1.96 -30.47
CA ASN A 327 -17.89 -1.83 -31.54
C ASN A 327 -18.58 -0.44 -31.55
N TYR A 328 -18.55 0.28 -30.43
CA TYR A 328 -19.14 1.62 -30.34
C TYR A 328 -18.21 2.71 -30.89
N TRP A 329 -16.90 2.44 -30.99
CA TRP A 329 -15.90 3.45 -31.32
C TRP A 329 -15.17 3.21 -32.64
N SER A 330 -15.09 1.95 -33.11
CA SER A 330 -14.25 1.55 -34.25
C SER A 330 -14.55 2.25 -35.58
N GLN A 331 -15.75 2.84 -35.73
CA GLN A 331 -16.18 3.55 -36.94
C GLN A 331 -15.80 5.03 -36.96
N TYR A 332 -15.29 5.60 -35.86
CA TYR A 332 -14.99 7.04 -35.75
C TYR A 332 -13.53 7.36 -36.06
N GLY A 333 -13.22 8.64 -36.25
CA GLY A 333 -11.85 9.11 -36.46
C GLY A 333 -10.94 8.90 -35.24
N PHE A 334 -9.62 8.93 -35.48
CA PHE A 334 -8.58 8.67 -34.48
C PHE A 334 -8.80 9.43 -33.15
N PHE A 335 -9.01 10.75 -33.21
CA PHE A 335 -9.17 11.57 -32.00
C PHE A 335 -10.41 11.20 -31.16
N THR A 336 -11.53 10.87 -31.82
CA THR A 336 -12.75 10.44 -31.11
C THR A 336 -12.57 9.07 -30.47
N GLN A 337 -11.86 8.15 -31.14
CA GLN A 337 -11.50 6.86 -30.56
C GLN A 337 -10.57 7.04 -29.36
N LEU A 338 -9.53 7.87 -29.49
CA LEU A 338 -8.58 8.16 -28.43
C LEU A 338 -9.31 8.68 -27.19
N PHE A 339 -10.14 9.71 -27.33
CA PHE A 339 -10.90 10.28 -26.23
C PHE A 339 -11.87 9.26 -25.58
N GLY A 340 -12.62 8.53 -26.40
CA GLY A 340 -13.56 7.51 -25.91
C GLY A 340 -12.87 6.37 -25.16
N ILE A 341 -11.74 5.88 -25.67
CA ILE A 341 -10.96 4.83 -25.02
C ILE A 341 -10.33 5.33 -23.73
N THR A 342 -9.79 6.54 -23.69
CA THR A 342 -9.22 7.15 -22.47
C THR A 342 -10.27 7.26 -21.37
N LEU A 343 -11.48 7.74 -21.69
CA LEU A 343 -12.57 7.81 -20.69
C LEU A 343 -13.01 6.43 -20.19
N ILE A 344 -13.06 5.43 -21.07
CA ILE A 344 -13.42 4.06 -20.68
C ILE A 344 -12.33 3.46 -19.79
N ALA A 345 -11.06 3.70 -20.11
CA ALA A 345 -9.94 3.29 -19.28
C ALA A 345 -10.02 3.93 -17.90
N GLU A 346 -10.25 5.24 -17.83
CA GLU A 346 -10.38 5.96 -16.55
C GLU A 346 -11.55 5.43 -15.71
N PHE A 347 -12.75 5.38 -16.29
CA PHE A 347 -13.92 4.90 -15.55
C PHE A 347 -13.75 3.45 -15.11
N SER A 348 -13.08 2.61 -15.90
CA SER A 348 -12.85 1.21 -15.54
C SER A 348 -12.01 1.02 -14.28
N THR A 349 -11.16 1.98 -13.94
CA THR A 349 -10.20 1.87 -12.83
C THR A 349 -10.68 2.57 -11.56
N LEU A 350 -11.62 3.51 -11.63
CA LEU A 350 -12.04 4.35 -10.49
C LEU A 350 -12.33 3.55 -9.21
N VAL A 351 -13.21 2.54 -9.29
CA VAL A 351 -13.61 1.78 -8.10
C VAL A 351 -12.47 0.92 -7.55
N ILE A 352 -11.62 0.38 -8.42
CA ILE A 352 -10.45 -0.40 -8.00
C ILE A 352 -9.42 0.51 -7.34
N LEU A 353 -9.20 1.72 -7.86
CA LEU A 353 -8.29 2.69 -7.26
C LEU A 353 -8.79 3.12 -5.87
N LEU A 354 -10.08 3.42 -5.73
CA LEU A 354 -10.68 3.73 -4.43
C LEU A 354 -10.60 2.56 -3.45
N HIS A 355 -10.87 1.34 -3.92
CA HIS A 355 -10.84 0.16 -3.06
C HIS A 355 -9.42 -0.22 -2.63
N GLN A 356 -8.43 -0.10 -3.52
CA GLN A 356 -7.06 -0.54 -3.23
C GLN A 356 -6.18 0.55 -2.60
N PHE A 357 -6.40 1.81 -2.98
CA PHE A 357 -5.50 2.92 -2.64
C PHE A 357 -6.19 4.07 -1.91
N ASN A 358 -7.51 4.03 -1.69
CA ASN A 358 -8.26 5.09 -1.00
C ASN A 358 -8.08 6.49 -1.61
N GLU A 359 -7.71 6.55 -2.88
CA GLU A 359 -7.35 7.80 -3.53
C GLU A 359 -7.94 7.90 -4.93
N LEU A 360 -8.29 9.12 -5.30
CA LEU A 360 -8.78 9.46 -6.63
C LEU A 360 -8.04 10.68 -7.15
N SER A 361 -7.41 10.54 -8.33
CA SER A 361 -6.81 11.67 -9.04
C SER A 361 -7.90 12.44 -9.77
N ILE A 362 -8.12 13.69 -9.40
CA ILE A 362 -9.08 14.59 -10.04
C ILE A 362 -8.58 14.99 -11.44
N SER A 363 -7.27 15.21 -11.58
CA SER A 363 -6.66 15.67 -12.82
C SER A 363 -6.29 14.53 -13.77
N GLY A 364 -6.45 13.26 -13.38
CA GLY A 364 -6.04 12.08 -14.15
C GLY A 364 -6.43 12.13 -15.62
N ILE A 365 -7.68 12.48 -15.95
CA ILE A 365 -8.14 12.57 -17.36
C ILE A 365 -7.34 13.62 -18.14
N MET A 366 -7.14 14.81 -17.57
CA MET A 366 -6.43 15.91 -18.22
C MET A 366 -4.94 15.59 -18.36
N MET A 367 -4.34 15.06 -17.29
CA MET A 367 -2.94 14.66 -17.29
C MET A 367 -2.69 13.53 -18.28
N ASN A 368 -3.57 12.53 -18.35
CA ASN A 368 -3.48 11.45 -19.34
C ASN A 368 -3.58 11.95 -20.78
N LEU A 369 -4.39 12.97 -21.07
CA LEU A 369 -4.47 13.55 -22.42
C LEU A 369 -3.16 14.24 -22.84
N ILE A 370 -2.40 14.78 -21.89
CA ILE A 370 -1.12 15.47 -22.13
C ILE A 370 0.05 14.48 -22.13
N PHE A 371 0.15 13.66 -21.08
CA PHE A 371 1.31 12.80 -20.85
C PHE A 371 1.27 11.51 -21.67
N ILE A 372 0.12 10.94 -22.04
CA ILE A 372 0.10 9.75 -22.92
C ILE A 372 0.80 10.05 -24.26
N PRO A 373 0.46 11.13 -24.99
CA PRO A 373 1.19 11.50 -26.21
C PRO A 373 2.67 11.78 -25.97
N LEU A 374 3.02 12.50 -24.90
CA LEU A 374 4.41 12.82 -24.56
C LEU A 374 5.24 11.55 -24.36
N PHE A 375 4.74 10.61 -23.54
CA PHE A 375 5.42 9.34 -23.30
C PHE A 375 5.49 8.50 -24.59
N THR A 376 4.40 8.42 -25.33
CA THR A 376 4.31 7.57 -26.53
C THR A 376 5.20 8.05 -27.67
N PHE A 377 5.25 9.36 -27.91
CA PHE A 377 5.94 9.93 -29.08
C PHE A 377 7.33 10.49 -28.80
N LEU A 378 7.67 10.78 -27.54
CA LEU A 378 8.99 11.30 -27.17
C LEU A 378 9.74 10.33 -26.25
N ILE A 379 9.20 10.04 -25.07
CA ILE A 379 9.95 9.33 -24.02
C ILE A 379 10.26 7.88 -24.41
N PHE A 380 9.29 7.09 -24.87
CA PHE A 380 9.56 5.69 -25.25
C PHE A 380 10.48 5.54 -26.46
N PRO A 381 10.34 6.34 -27.53
CA PRO A 381 11.35 6.37 -28.59
C PRO A 381 12.76 6.67 -28.07
N MET A 382 12.91 7.61 -27.13
CA MET A 382 14.19 7.90 -26.49
C MET A 382 14.69 6.70 -25.67
N VAL A 383 13.83 6.04 -24.89
CA VAL A 383 14.22 4.81 -24.16
C VAL A 383 14.72 3.73 -25.12
N ILE A 384 14.02 3.48 -26.23
CA ILE A 384 14.44 2.50 -27.24
C ILE A 384 15.78 2.91 -27.87
N LEU A 385 15.94 4.18 -28.23
CA LEU A 385 17.17 4.69 -28.84
C LEU A 385 18.36 4.61 -27.87
N PHE A 386 18.16 4.98 -26.60
CA PHE A 386 19.16 4.82 -25.55
C PHE A 386 19.61 3.37 -25.42
N ASN A 387 18.66 2.43 -25.38
CA ASN A 387 18.97 1.02 -25.30
C ASN A 387 19.85 0.55 -26.47
N VAL A 388 19.63 1.05 -27.70
CA VAL A 388 20.51 0.76 -28.85
C VAL A 388 21.91 1.39 -28.67
N MET A 389 22.00 2.61 -28.16
CA MET A 389 23.26 3.35 -27.98
C MET A 389 24.10 2.82 -26.82
N ALA A 390 23.47 2.37 -25.73
CA ALA A 390 24.14 1.80 -24.56
C ALA A 390 24.99 0.57 -24.91
N PHE A 391 24.60 -0.19 -25.94
CA PHE A 391 25.36 -1.35 -26.44
C PHE A 391 26.42 -1.02 -27.50
N THR A 392 26.50 0.23 -27.97
CA THR A 392 27.50 0.65 -28.97
C THR A 392 28.41 1.73 -28.38
N HIS A 393 27.96 2.98 -28.35
CA HIS A 393 28.61 4.12 -27.72
C HIS A 393 27.55 5.19 -27.48
N LEU A 394 27.44 5.73 -26.26
CA LEU A 394 26.59 6.87 -25.95
C LEU A 394 27.42 8.16 -26.10
N PRO A 395 27.17 9.01 -27.10
CA PRO A 395 27.91 10.26 -27.24
C PRO A 395 27.59 11.24 -26.09
N ASP A 396 28.58 12.00 -25.61
CA ASP A 396 28.41 12.94 -24.49
C ASP A 396 27.26 13.94 -24.70
N PHE A 397 27.09 14.45 -25.93
CA PHE A 397 26.00 15.39 -26.22
C PHE A 397 24.62 14.72 -26.11
N MET A 398 24.52 13.42 -26.39
CA MET A 398 23.29 12.65 -26.17
C MET A 398 23.09 12.45 -24.67
N ASP A 399 24.13 12.09 -23.91
CA ASP A 399 24.02 11.93 -22.46
C ASP A 399 23.44 13.19 -21.77
N VAL A 400 23.99 14.36 -22.11
CA VAL A 400 23.48 15.67 -21.62
C VAL A 400 22.06 15.94 -22.11
N PHE A 401 21.72 15.60 -23.36
CA PHE A 401 20.37 15.78 -23.88
C PHE A 401 19.32 14.91 -23.16
N TYR A 402 19.68 13.68 -22.79
CA TYR A 402 18.82 12.81 -21.98
C TYR A 402 18.66 13.35 -20.57
N ALA A 403 19.76 13.76 -19.93
CA ALA A 403 19.72 14.38 -18.61
C ALA A 403 18.81 15.62 -18.59
N PHE A 404 18.93 16.49 -19.59
CA PHE A 404 18.05 17.64 -19.74
C PHE A 404 16.58 17.24 -19.94
N THR A 405 16.31 16.30 -20.85
CA THR A 405 14.93 15.90 -21.20
C THR A 405 14.21 15.21 -20.03
N PHE A 406 14.86 14.23 -19.40
CA PHE A 406 14.28 13.53 -18.25
C PHE A 406 14.25 14.41 -17.00
N GLY A 407 15.25 15.27 -16.79
CA GLY A 407 15.23 16.27 -15.72
C GLY A 407 14.07 17.25 -15.87
N MET A 408 13.86 17.80 -17.08
CA MET A 408 12.70 18.63 -17.38
C MET A 408 11.37 17.89 -17.22
N LEU A 409 11.29 16.62 -17.64
CA LEU A 409 10.10 15.80 -17.47
C LEU A 409 9.75 15.62 -15.98
N ARG A 410 10.73 15.25 -15.15
CA ARG A 410 10.57 15.09 -13.71
C ARG A 410 10.14 16.40 -13.06
N GLN A 411 10.86 17.48 -13.34
CA GLN A 411 10.53 18.81 -12.80
C GLN A 411 9.12 19.26 -13.22
N LEU A 412 8.73 19.05 -14.48
CA LEU A 412 7.38 19.37 -14.96
C LEU A 412 6.32 18.58 -14.20
N ILE A 413 6.54 17.28 -13.99
CA ILE A 413 5.62 16.41 -13.24
C ILE A 413 5.48 16.88 -11.79
N THR A 414 6.60 17.13 -11.10
CA THR A 414 6.61 17.58 -9.70
C THR A 414 5.94 18.94 -9.54
N VAL A 415 6.30 19.93 -10.36
CA VAL A 415 5.71 21.28 -10.31
C VAL A 415 4.21 21.26 -10.56
N ILE A 416 3.73 20.44 -11.52
CA ILE A 416 2.28 20.30 -11.73
C ILE A 416 1.64 19.62 -10.51
N ALA A 417 2.25 18.53 -10.00
CA ALA A 417 1.72 17.77 -8.86
C ALA A 417 1.56 18.62 -7.59
N GLU A 418 2.44 19.60 -7.38
CA GLU A 418 2.41 20.52 -6.24
C GLU A 418 1.55 21.78 -6.48
N GLY A 419 1.34 22.17 -7.74
CA GLY A 419 0.69 23.44 -8.07
C GLY A 419 -0.79 23.54 -7.70
N MET A 420 -1.48 22.41 -7.53
CA MET A 420 -2.85 22.37 -7.01
C MET A 420 -3.19 21.02 -6.40
N ARG A 421 -4.28 20.97 -5.63
CA ARG A 421 -4.79 19.71 -5.06
C ARG A 421 -5.33 18.80 -6.17
N HIS A 422 -4.51 17.83 -6.56
CA HIS A 422 -4.82 16.85 -7.62
C HIS A 422 -5.47 15.57 -7.11
N ARG A 423 -5.46 15.31 -5.80
CA ARG A 423 -5.98 14.10 -5.18
C ARG A 423 -7.03 14.35 -4.11
N ILE A 424 -7.92 13.38 -3.95
CA ILE A 424 -8.86 13.28 -2.84
C ILE A 424 -8.64 11.92 -2.18
N SER A 425 -8.40 11.92 -0.88
CA SER A 425 -8.43 10.73 -0.03
C SER A 425 -9.88 10.38 0.28
N VAL A 426 -10.21 9.09 0.30
CA VAL A 426 -11.56 8.59 0.52
C VAL A 426 -11.49 7.44 1.51
N ALA A 427 -12.30 7.51 2.57
CA ALA A 427 -12.38 6.46 3.57
C ALA A 427 -12.76 5.09 2.98
N ASN A 428 -12.49 4.03 3.73
CA ASN A 428 -12.76 2.66 3.34
C ASN A 428 -14.23 2.44 2.93
N LEU A 429 -14.40 1.87 1.73
CA LEU A 429 -15.72 1.59 1.18
C LEU A 429 -16.34 0.37 1.85
N ASN A 430 -17.44 0.57 2.57
CA ASN A 430 -18.30 -0.56 2.96
C ASN A 430 -18.97 -1.20 1.72
N PHE A 431 -19.57 -2.37 1.91
CA PHE A 431 -20.14 -3.14 0.80
C PHE A 431 -21.24 -2.39 0.04
N PHE A 432 -22.02 -1.54 0.71
CA PHE A 432 -23.10 -0.76 0.08
C PHE A 432 -22.52 0.26 -0.90
N TRP A 433 -21.56 1.07 -0.44
CA TRP A 433 -20.90 2.08 -1.27
C TRP A 433 -20.15 1.42 -2.43
N LEU A 434 -19.48 0.29 -2.19
CA LEU A 434 -18.78 -0.44 -3.25
C LEU A 434 -19.74 -0.89 -4.35
N ILE A 435 -20.84 -1.57 -4.02
CA ILE A 435 -21.83 -2.05 -5.01
C ILE A 435 -22.45 -0.86 -5.76
N MET A 436 -22.76 0.22 -5.06
CA MET A 436 -23.34 1.40 -5.66
C MET A 436 -22.36 2.09 -6.63
N LEU A 437 -21.10 2.28 -6.25
CA LEU A 437 -20.07 2.87 -7.13
C LEU A 437 -19.78 1.99 -8.34
N VAL A 438 -19.65 0.67 -8.18
CA VAL A 438 -19.52 -0.27 -9.32
C VAL A 438 -20.70 -0.12 -10.29
N THR A 439 -21.91 -0.01 -9.75
CA THR A 439 -23.13 0.16 -10.55
C THR A 439 -23.12 1.49 -11.28
N LEU A 440 -22.80 2.60 -10.61
CA LEU A 440 -22.67 3.92 -11.22
C LEU A 440 -21.63 3.94 -12.34
N THR A 441 -20.45 3.39 -12.10
CA THR A 441 -19.37 3.27 -13.09
C THR A 441 -19.81 2.46 -14.31
N TYR A 442 -20.52 1.34 -14.11
CA TYR A 442 -21.10 0.58 -15.23
C TYR A 442 -22.07 1.44 -16.06
N TRP A 443 -22.97 2.19 -15.41
CA TRP A 443 -23.91 3.08 -16.11
C TRP A 443 -23.20 4.25 -16.80
N MET A 444 -22.13 4.80 -16.23
CA MET A 444 -21.28 5.82 -16.87
C MET A 444 -20.66 5.27 -18.15
N ILE A 445 -20.03 4.09 -18.11
CA ILE A 445 -19.43 3.46 -19.29
C ILE A 445 -20.49 3.14 -20.34
N ARG A 446 -21.65 2.60 -19.93
CA ARG A 446 -22.76 2.30 -20.83
C ARG A 446 -23.30 3.56 -21.50
N THR A 447 -23.55 4.63 -20.75
CA THR A 447 -24.07 5.90 -21.29
C THR A 447 -23.05 6.60 -22.18
N LEU A 448 -21.76 6.50 -21.87
CA LEU A 448 -20.66 6.95 -22.72
C LEU A 448 -20.64 6.20 -24.06
N CYS A 449 -20.73 4.86 -24.05
CA CYS A 449 -20.83 4.05 -25.28
C CYS A 449 -22.07 4.39 -26.11
N LEU A 450 -23.19 4.69 -25.45
CA LEU A 450 -24.43 5.14 -26.08
C LEU A 450 -24.46 6.65 -26.40
N LYS A 451 -23.38 7.38 -26.10
CA LYS A 451 -23.19 8.81 -26.39
C LYS A 451 -24.23 9.73 -25.76
N GLN A 452 -24.76 9.32 -24.61
CA GLN A 452 -25.77 10.07 -23.87
C GLN A 452 -25.12 11.06 -22.90
N PHE A 453 -24.39 12.05 -23.43
CA PHE A 453 -23.53 12.94 -22.63
C PHE A 453 -24.25 13.65 -21.48
N ARG A 454 -25.51 14.10 -21.68
CA ARG A 454 -26.29 14.71 -20.59
C ARG A 454 -26.48 13.76 -19.40
N ARG A 455 -26.77 12.49 -19.67
CA ARG A 455 -26.90 11.46 -18.62
C ARG A 455 -25.56 11.11 -18.00
N LEU A 456 -24.50 11.09 -18.81
CA LEU A 456 -23.14 10.88 -18.31
C LEU A 456 -22.75 11.96 -17.29
N VAL A 457 -22.99 13.24 -17.59
CA VAL A 457 -22.74 14.34 -16.65
C VAL A 457 -23.50 14.14 -15.34
N VAL A 458 -24.79 13.81 -15.40
CA VAL A 458 -25.59 13.53 -14.19
C VAL A 458 -25.00 12.37 -13.39
N LEU A 459 -24.63 11.26 -14.05
CA LEU A 459 -24.04 10.11 -13.37
C LEU A 459 -22.67 10.42 -12.76
N THR A 460 -21.83 11.23 -13.44
CA THR A 460 -20.55 11.70 -12.88
C THR A 460 -20.77 12.58 -11.65
N ILE A 461 -21.78 13.46 -11.66
CA ILE A 461 -22.15 14.27 -10.49
C ILE A 461 -22.65 13.36 -9.37
N CYS A 462 -23.50 12.37 -9.66
CA CYS A 462 -23.95 11.39 -8.66
C CYS A 462 -22.78 10.59 -8.07
N PHE A 463 -21.81 10.21 -8.90
CA PHE A 463 -20.58 9.54 -8.45
C PHE A 463 -19.77 10.46 -7.52
N GLY A 464 -19.51 11.70 -7.92
CA GLY A 464 -18.80 12.68 -7.09
C GLY A 464 -19.52 12.97 -5.77
N LEU A 465 -20.85 13.12 -5.80
CA LEU A 465 -21.66 13.29 -4.60
C LEU A 465 -21.57 12.05 -3.70
N SER A 466 -21.57 10.85 -4.28
CA SER A 466 -21.41 9.61 -3.52
C SER A 466 -20.08 9.58 -2.76
N ILE A 467 -18.98 9.96 -3.41
CA ILE A 467 -17.66 10.09 -2.78
C ILE A 467 -17.69 11.12 -1.65
N TYR A 468 -18.27 12.29 -1.90
CA TYR A 468 -18.43 13.32 -0.87
C TYR A 468 -19.24 12.83 0.35
N MET A 469 -20.31 12.06 0.12
CA MET A 469 -21.14 11.53 1.19
C MET A 469 -20.47 10.40 1.97
N ILE A 470 -19.59 9.59 1.35
CA ILE A 470 -18.83 8.54 2.04
C ILE A 470 -18.00 9.14 3.17
N ASP A 471 -17.36 10.28 2.91
CA ASP A 471 -16.48 10.96 3.86
C ASP A 471 -17.27 11.70 4.96
N ARG A 472 -18.46 12.21 4.64
CA ARG A 472 -19.28 13.02 5.57
C ARG A 472 -20.32 12.24 6.37
N LEU A 473 -20.74 11.08 5.89
CA LEU A 473 -21.70 10.22 6.58
C LEU A 473 -20.98 9.16 7.41
N SER A 474 -20.11 9.60 8.31
CA SER A 474 -19.70 8.71 9.39
C SER A 474 -20.91 8.46 10.30
N TYR A 475 -21.12 7.20 10.64
CA TYR A 475 -22.16 6.82 11.60
C TYR A 475 -21.74 7.16 13.04
N GLN A 476 -20.44 7.29 13.27
CA GLN A 476 -19.83 7.54 14.57
C GLN A 476 -19.59 9.05 14.76
N ASP A 477 -19.66 9.51 16.00
CA ASP A 477 -19.32 10.89 16.36
C ASP A 477 -17.80 11.03 16.53
N TYR A 478 -17.20 10.08 17.26
CA TYR A 478 -15.76 10.03 17.50
C TYR A 478 -15.19 8.64 17.30
N THR A 479 -13.90 8.56 17.03
CA THR A 479 -13.13 7.31 17.07
C THR A 479 -11.80 7.54 17.77
N VAL A 480 -11.45 6.69 18.73
CA VAL A 480 -10.13 6.65 19.38
C VAL A 480 -9.51 5.30 19.03
N THR A 481 -8.35 5.30 18.39
CA THR A 481 -7.70 4.08 17.93
C THR A 481 -6.29 3.99 18.51
N MET A 482 -6.01 2.92 19.25
CA MET A 482 -4.67 2.49 19.60
C MET A 482 -4.11 1.68 18.44
N VAL A 483 -3.19 2.28 17.67
CA VAL A 483 -2.56 1.63 16.51
C VAL A 483 -1.48 0.68 17.02
N ASP A 484 -1.45 -0.56 16.52
CA ASP A 484 -0.35 -1.48 16.84
C ASP A 484 0.89 -1.06 16.04
N VAL A 485 1.77 -0.32 16.70
CA VAL A 485 3.06 0.14 16.18
C VAL A 485 4.22 -0.74 16.65
N GLY A 486 3.93 -1.91 17.25
CA GLY A 486 4.93 -2.72 17.94
C GLY A 486 5.26 -2.11 19.30
N GLN A 487 6.55 -1.87 19.56
CA GLN A 487 6.97 -1.21 20.80
C GLN A 487 6.81 0.31 20.66
N GLY A 488 5.92 0.90 21.45
CA GLY A 488 5.66 2.33 21.48
C GLY A 488 4.20 2.72 21.42
N ASP A 489 3.94 4.02 21.40
CA ASP A 489 2.59 4.60 21.39
C ASP A 489 2.26 5.28 20.07
N ALA A 490 1.06 5.02 19.55
CA ALA A 490 0.43 5.86 18.54
C ALA A 490 -1.10 5.77 18.66
N PHE A 491 -1.73 6.90 18.98
CA PHE A 491 -3.18 7.00 19.13
C PHE A 491 -3.76 7.99 18.14
N VAL A 492 -4.76 7.56 17.37
CA VAL A 492 -5.50 8.42 16.45
C VAL A 492 -6.86 8.74 17.04
N ILE A 493 -7.19 10.03 17.13
CA ILE A 493 -8.46 10.54 17.65
C ILE A 493 -9.15 11.34 16.55
N GLU A 494 -10.30 10.86 16.12
CA GLU A 494 -11.06 11.40 15.00
C GLU A 494 -12.40 11.94 15.51
N ASP A 495 -12.70 13.22 15.26
CA ASP A 495 -14.05 13.80 15.39
C ASP A 495 -14.68 13.86 14.01
N HIS A 496 -15.51 12.88 13.71
CA HIS A 496 -16.14 12.70 12.40
C HIS A 496 -17.15 13.79 12.05
N ARG A 497 -17.58 14.60 13.03
CA ARG A 497 -18.56 15.68 12.80
C ARG A 497 -17.89 16.94 12.29
N SER A 498 -16.74 17.29 12.86
CA SER A 498 -15.92 18.42 12.42
C SER A 498 -14.93 18.04 11.32
N GLY A 499 -14.55 16.77 11.24
CA GLY A 499 -13.44 16.28 10.42
C GLY A 499 -12.06 16.54 11.06
N THR A 500 -12.02 16.76 12.38
CA THR A 500 -10.77 17.00 13.11
C THR A 500 -10.07 15.68 13.39
N VAL A 501 -8.76 15.62 13.14
CA VAL A 501 -7.91 14.46 13.41
C VAL A 501 -6.73 14.87 14.27
N ILE A 502 -6.56 14.14 15.38
CA ILE A 502 -5.45 14.29 16.31
C ILE A 502 -4.64 12.99 16.30
N LEU A 503 -3.33 13.11 16.15
CA LEU A 503 -2.39 12.01 16.32
C LEU A 503 -1.59 12.27 17.61
N LEU A 504 -1.71 11.38 18.60
CA LEU A 504 -0.94 11.42 19.84
C LEU A 504 0.15 10.33 19.74
N ASP A 505 1.40 10.76 19.76
CA ASP A 505 2.59 9.96 19.51
C ASP A 505 2.55 9.20 18.17
N THR A 506 3.68 8.63 17.78
CA THR A 506 3.93 8.14 16.41
C THR A 506 4.55 6.75 16.35
N GLY A 507 4.91 6.19 17.50
CA GLY A 507 5.76 5.00 17.58
C GLY A 507 7.19 5.30 17.17
N GLY A 508 8.01 4.25 17.13
CA GLY A 508 9.34 4.32 16.54
C GLY A 508 10.02 2.97 16.36
N GLN A 509 11.05 2.97 15.53
CA GLN A 509 11.79 1.76 15.23
C GLN A 509 12.78 1.43 16.36
N PHE A 510 12.56 0.29 17.00
CA PHE A 510 13.54 -0.36 17.89
C PHE A 510 14.35 -1.48 17.21
N TYR A 511 13.87 -2.00 16.08
CA TYR A 511 14.51 -3.12 15.37
C TYR A 511 15.29 -2.64 14.14
N PHE A 512 16.61 -2.68 14.23
CA PHE A 512 17.53 -2.39 13.12
C PHE A 512 17.35 -3.32 11.89
N ARG A 513 16.67 -4.47 12.05
CA ARG A 513 16.64 -5.54 11.03
C ARG A 513 15.49 -5.48 10.03
N ASP A 514 14.56 -4.53 10.13
CA ASP A 514 13.50 -4.34 9.13
C ASP A 514 13.98 -3.38 8.02
N ALA A 515 15.04 -3.79 7.32
CA ALA A 515 15.59 -3.08 6.17
C ALA A 515 14.57 -3.05 5.02
N GLY A 516 13.82 -1.95 4.90
CA GLY A 516 13.01 -1.70 3.71
C GLY A 516 12.00 -0.57 3.81
N ARG A 517 11.18 -0.54 4.88
CA ARG A 517 10.10 0.44 5.04
C ARG A 517 10.07 0.95 6.47
N LYS A 518 9.86 2.26 6.62
CA LYS A 518 9.68 2.89 7.93
C LYS A 518 8.43 2.36 8.64
N LEU A 519 8.38 2.44 9.97
CA LEU A 519 7.30 1.84 10.74
C LEU A 519 5.95 2.47 10.39
N SER A 520 5.89 3.80 10.28
CA SER A 520 4.65 4.52 9.97
C SER A 520 4.10 4.19 8.58
N GLU A 521 4.93 3.81 7.61
CA GLU A 521 4.46 3.35 6.29
C GLU A 521 3.72 2.00 6.36
N ARG A 522 3.90 1.24 7.45
CA ARG A 522 3.29 -0.08 7.67
C ARG A 522 2.12 -0.01 8.64
N THR A 523 2.01 1.05 9.43
CA THR A 523 1.04 1.15 10.53
C THR A 523 0.16 2.40 10.40
N VAL A 524 0.64 3.56 10.88
CA VAL A 524 -0.14 4.79 11.06
C VAL A 524 -0.55 5.43 9.73
N LEU A 525 0.36 5.59 8.76
CA LEU A 525 0.04 6.26 7.49
C LEU A 525 -0.99 5.47 6.65
N PRO A 526 -0.87 4.13 6.48
CA PRO A 526 -1.93 3.35 5.84
C PRO A 526 -3.27 3.46 6.57
N TYR A 527 -3.27 3.42 7.91
CA TYR A 527 -4.50 3.58 8.70
C TYR A 527 -5.18 4.92 8.44
N LEU A 528 -4.44 6.04 8.56
CA LEU A 528 -4.96 7.39 8.31
C LEU A 528 -5.54 7.50 6.89
N LYS A 529 -4.79 7.02 5.89
CA LYS A 529 -5.22 6.99 4.49
C LYS A 529 -6.49 6.18 4.28
N GLU A 530 -6.60 5.03 4.94
CA GLU A 530 -7.78 4.16 4.88
C GLU A 530 -9.00 4.72 5.62
N SER A 531 -8.79 5.54 6.65
CA SER A 531 -9.82 6.35 7.30
C SER A 531 -10.24 7.58 6.48
N GLY A 532 -9.60 7.84 5.33
CA GLY A 532 -9.90 9.00 4.49
C GLY A 532 -9.22 10.29 4.94
N VAL A 533 -8.34 10.20 5.92
CA VAL A 533 -7.60 11.34 6.47
C VAL A 533 -6.57 11.84 5.46
N ASP A 534 -6.60 13.13 5.17
CA ASP A 534 -5.70 13.82 4.24
C ASP A 534 -4.79 14.87 4.91
N ARG A 535 -5.02 15.15 6.20
CA ARG A 535 -4.22 16.02 7.06
C ARG A 535 -4.38 15.62 8.53
N ILE A 536 -3.42 15.99 9.35
CA ILE A 536 -3.50 15.93 10.81
C ILE A 536 -3.66 17.35 11.34
N ASP A 537 -4.80 17.68 11.94
CA ASP A 537 -5.04 19.02 12.48
C ASP A 537 -4.16 19.27 13.72
N MET A 538 -3.81 18.21 14.47
CA MET A 538 -2.97 18.27 15.65
C MET A 538 -2.13 17.00 15.84
N LEU A 539 -0.81 17.13 15.82
CA LEU A 539 0.14 16.12 16.27
C LEU A 539 0.56 16.46 17.70
N ILE A 540 0.38 15.56 18.66
CA ILE A 540 0.80 15.74 20.04
C ILE A 540 1.90 14.74 20.34
N LEU A 541 3.06 15.22 20.80
CA LEU A 541 4.18 14.37 21.22
C LEU A 541 4.28 14.44 22.74
N SER A 542 4.14 13.29 23.41
CA SER A 542 4.10 13.22 24.88
C SER A 542 5.46 13.55 25.50
N HIS A 543 6.54 12.96 24.99
CA HIS A 543 7.94 13.19 25.34
C HIS A 543 8.83 12.70 24.19
N PHE A 544 10.16 12.78 24.29
CA PHE A 544 11.08 12.59 23.15
C PHE A 544 11.75 11.21 23.03
N ASP A 545 11.24 10.19 23.70
CA ASP A 545 11.76 8.83 23.51
C ASP A 545 11.36 8.28 22.13
N LEU A 546 12.22 7.43 21.57
CA LEU A 546 12.12 7.00 20.18
C LEU A 546 10.83 6.25 19.90
N ASP A 547 10.32 5.48 20.84
CA ASP A 547 9.04 4.77 20.74
C ASP A 547 7.79 5.67 20.84
N HIS A 548 7.98 6.98 20.97
CA HIS A 548 6.92 7.99 20.91
C HIS A 548 7.09 8.93 19.71
N VAL A 549 8.28 9.50 19.50
CA VAL A 549 8.52 10.51 18.45
C VAL A 549 9.24 9.97 17.21
N GLY A 550 9.63 8.70 17.21
CA GLY A 550 10.56 8.14 16.22
C GLY A 550 10.10 8.27 14.78
N GLU A 551 8.79 8.22 14.53
CA GLU A 551 8.22 8.33 13.18
C GLU A 551 7.65 9.72 12.86
N SER A 552 7.69 10.68 13.78
CA SER A 552 7.03 11.98 13.63
C SER A 552 7.51 12.77 12.41
N HIS A 553 8.83 12.84 12.19
CA HIS A 553 9.39 13.56 11.04
C HIS A 553 8.93 12.95 9.72
N HIS A 554 8.88 11.62 9.64
CA HIS A 554 8.44 10.96 8.42
C HIS A 554 6.96 11.21 8.16
N ILE A 555 6.12 11.14 9.19
CA ILE A 555 4.70 11.46 9.07
C ILE A 555 4.51 12.91 8.62
N MET A 556 5.26 13.87 9.16
CA MET A 556 5.22 15.28 8.76
C MET A 556 5.67 15.52 7.31
N THR A 557 6.53 14.65 6.75
CA THR A 557 6.91 14.69 5.32
C THR A 557 5.81 14.14 4.42
N GLU A 558 5.13 13.06 4.83
CA GLU A 558 4.18 12.35 3.98
C GLU A 558 2.74 12.90 4.07
N LEU A 559 2.36 13.49 5.21
CA LEU A 559 1.02 14.00 5.48
C LEU A 559 1.08 15.41 6.09
N PRO A 560 0.30 16.38 5.58
CA PRO A 560 0.24 17.73 6.16
C PRO A 560 -0.16 17.71 7.63
N VAL A 561 0.57 18.44 8.47
CA VAL A 561 0.28 18.62 9.89
C VAL A 561 0.13 20.12 10.19
N ASP A 562 -1.02 20.54 10.72
CA ASP A 562 -1.30 21.95 10.96
C ASP A 562 -0.62 22.47 12.23
N HIS A 563 -0.68 21.69 13.32
CA HIS A 563 -0.11 22.05 14.62
C HIS A 563 0.60 20.86 15.27
N VAL A 564 1.78 21.10 15.83
CA VAL A 564 2.53 20.13 16.66
C VAL A 564 2.58 20.65 18.08
N TYR A 565 1.99 19.93 19.02
CA TYR A 565 2.01 20.23 20.45
C TYR A 565 3.00 19.31 21.16
N LEU A 566 3.91 19.91 21.90
CA LEU A 566 4.96 19.19 22.64
C LEU A 566 5.45 20.02 23.82
N ASN A 567 6.20 19.40 24.73
CA ASN A 567 6.88 20.12 25.79
C ASN A 567 8.22 20.68 25.27
N THR A 568 8.31 21.99 25.01
CA THR A 568 9.58 22.60 24.53
C THR A 568 10.65 22.71 25.62
N ASN A 569 10.30 22.46 26.89
CA ASN A 569 11.26 22.46 28.00
C ASN A 569 11.97 21.11 28.15
N ASP A 570 11.50 20.07 27.45
CA ASP A 570 12.13 18.76 27.47
C ASP A 570 13.52 18.81 26.79
N PRO A 571 14.57 18.20 27.38
CA PRO A 571 15.91 18.20 26.83
C PRO A 571 16.02 17.60 25.41
N GLY A 572 15.10 16.72 25.01
CA GLY A 572 15.04 16.13 23.68
C GLY A 572 14.54 17.07 22.58
N PHE A 573 13.94 18.21 22.93
CA PHE A 573 13.31 19.12 21.98
C PHE A 573 14.27 19.63 20.90
N GLU A 574 15.45 20.11 21.28
CA GLU A 574 16.42 20.69 20.33
C GLU A 574 16.93 19.66 19.31
N ALA A 575 17.15 18.42 19.78
CA ALA A 575 17.58 17.32 18.92
C ALA A 575 16.49 16.91 17.92
N TRP A 576 15.24 16.85 18.38
CA TRP A 576 14.09 16.60 17.53
C TRP A 576 13.85 17.74 16.54
N TYR A 577 13.87 19.00 16.99
CA TYR A 577 13.61 20.18 16.17
C TYR A 577 14.58 20.29 14.98
N ALA A 578 15.82 19.84 15.14
CA ALA A 578 16.81 19.77 14.07
C ALA A 578 16.42 18.83 12.91
N GLY A 579 15.53 17.86 13.16
CA GLY A 579 15.01 16.91 12.17
C GLY A 579 13.72 17.33 11.46
N VAL A 580 13.11 18.46 11.85
CA VAL A 580 11.87 18.96 11.26
C VAL A 580 12.07 19.25 9.76
N PRO A 581 11.16 18.80 8.88
CA PRO A 581 11.25 19.06 7.44
C PRO A 581 11.34 20.56 7.14
N ARG A 582 12.22 20.93 6.19
CA ARG A 582 12.47 22.36 5.86
C ARG A 582 11.26 23.06 5.24
N ASP A 583 10.38 22.28 4.64
CA ASP A 583 9.13 22.66 3.99
C ASP A 583 7.92 22.50 4.91
N PHE A 584 8.12 22.25 6.21
CA PHE A 584 7.04 22.19 7.18
C PHE A 584 6.34 23.56 7.31
N GLU A 585 5.07 23.63 6.90
CA GLU A 585 4.26 24.85 6.93
C GLU A 585 3.42 25.02 8.21
N GLY A 586 3.36 23.98 9.05
CA GLY A 586 2.58 23.98 10.29
C GLY A 586 3.24 24.77 11.43
N LYS A 587 2.61 24.74 12.61
CA LYS A 587 3.09 25.46 13.81
C LYS A 587 3.50 24.51 14.91
N ILE A 588 4.67 24.73 15.50
CA ILE A 588 5.09 24.04 16.74
C ILE A 588 4.66 24.92 17.92
N ILE A 589 3.95 24.32 18.87
CA ILE A 589 3.32 24.98 20.02
C ILE A 589 3.79 24.28 21.30
N ASN A 590 4.21 25.07 22.28
CA ASN A 590 4.52 24.54 23.60
C ASN A 590 3.22 24.18 24.33
N ALA A 591 3.00 22.90 24.58
CA ALA A 591 1.82 22.38 25.28
C ALA A 591 1.69 22.93 26.72
N LEU A 592 2.78 23.41 27.32
CA LEU A 592 2.74 23.99 28.68
C LEU A 592 2.00 25.33 28.74
N GLU A 593 1.91 26.06 27.62
CA GLU A 593 1.25 27.37 27.55
C GLU A 593 -0.28 27.30 27.64
N SER A 594 -0.86 26.10 27.47
CA SER A 594 -2.30 25.86 27.54
C SER A 594 -2.59 24.74 28.53
N GLN A 595 -3.54 24.97 29.46
CA GLN A 595 -4.07 23.88 30.29
C GLN A 595 -5.19 23.12 29.58
N GLU A 596 -5.95 23.78 28.72
CA GLU A 596 -7.04 23.17 27.95
C GLU A 596 -6.88 23.54 26.48
N ILE A 597 -6.99 22.55 25.60
CA ILE A 597 -6.94 22.70 24.15
C ILE A 597 -8.24 22.13 23.58
N ARG A 598 -8.86 22.86 22.65
CA ARG A 598 -10.06 22.43 21.94
C ARG A 598 -9.78 22.29 20.46
N ALA A 599 -10.09 21.13 19.91
CA ALA A 599 -9.97 20.83 18.48
C ALA A 599 -11.26 20.15 18.01
N GLY A 600 -12.08 20.87 17.23
CA GLY A 600 -13.43 20.44 16.92
C GLY A 600 -14.28 20.24 18.18
N GLY A 601 -14.90 19.07 18.31
CA GLY A 601 -15.61 18.64 19.51
C GLY A 601 -14.75 17.91 20.54
N ILE A 602 -13.43 17.81 20.35
CA ILE A 602 -12.49 17.15 21.27
C ILE A 602 -11.95 18.21 22.25
N VAL A 603 -11.95 17.90 23.54
CA VAL A 603 -11.34 18.74 24.59
C VAL A 603 -10.19 17.97 25.21
N ILE A 604 -9.01 18.58 25.28
CA ILE A 604 -7.80 17.99 25.84
C ILE A 604 -7.38 18.85 27.02
N GLU A 605 -7.38 18.26 28.21
CA GLU A 605 -6.91 18.87 29.44
C GLU A 605 -5.51 18.34 29.77
N ARG A 606 -4.52 19.23 29.90
CA ARG A 606 -3.18 18.88 30.37
C ARG A 606 -3.18 18.85 31.89
N LEU A 607 -2.99 17.67 32.45
CA LEU A 607 -2.95 17.44 33.90
C LEU A 607 -1.53 17.56 34.48
N PHE A 608 -0.52 17.22 33.67
CA PHE A 608 0.90 17.22 34.05
C PHE A 608 1.78 17.30 32.78
N PRO A 609 3.05 17.77 32.84
CA PRO A 609 3.70 18.45 33.96
C PRO A 609 3.24 19.90 34.06
N ASP A 610 3.34 20.49 35.26
CA ASP A 610 3.17 21.93 35.43
C ASP A 610 4.29 22.71 34.74
N ALA A 611 4.00 23.94 34.29
CA ALA A 611 4.91 24.76 33.49
C ALA A 611 6.25 25.11 34.17
N THR A 612 6.36 24.86 35.48
CA THR A 612 7.55 25.13 36.31
C THR A 612 8.49 23.92 36.45
N LEU A 613 8.06 22.73 36.06
CA LEU A 613 8.88 21.52 36.14
C LEU A 613 9.84 21.46 34.95
N GLN A 614 11.11 21.16 35.25
CA GLN A 614 12.17 20.93 34.29
C GLN A 614 13.02 19.78 34.81
N GLU A 615 12.79 18.60 34.28
CA GLU A 615 13.54 17.39 34.64
C GLU A 615 14.50 17.00 33.52
N VAL A 616 15.57 16.27 33.88
CA VAL A 616 16.62 15.84 32.94
C VAL A 616 16.19 14.60 32.16
N ASP A 617 15.34 13.77 32.73
CA ASP A 617 14.81 12.58 32.08
C ASP A 617 13.52 12.95 31.30
N THR A 618 13.50 12.54 30.03
CA THR A 618 12.42 12.80 29.06
C THR A 618 11.09 12.21 29.54
N ASN A 619 11.12 11.05 30.19
CA ASN A 619 9.93 10.40 30.74
C ASN A 619 9.24 11.27 31.80
N GLN A 620 10.02 12.02 32.56
CA GLN A 620 9.54 12.96 33.60
C GLN A 620 8.95 14.25 33.03
N ASN A 621 9.15 14.47 31.73
CA ASN A 621 8.56 15.57 30.98
C ASN A 621 7.32 15.14 30.16
N SER A 622 6.88 13.87 30.31
CA SER A 622 5.69 13.31 29.65
C SER A 622 4.44 14.16 29.88
N LEU A 623 3.80 14.57 28.79
CA LEU A 623 2.48 15.19 28.83
C LEU A 623 1.42 14.18 29.29
N VAL A 624 0.83 14.40 30.47
CA VAL A 624 -0.37 13.68 30.90
C VAL A 624 -1.62 14.43 30.47
N LEU A 625 -2.40 13.80 29.61
CA LEU A 625 -3.51 14.40 28.90
C LEU A 625 -4.81 13.65 29.17
N LYS A 626 -5.84 14.37 29.62
CA LYS A 626 -7.20 13.87 29.70
C LYS A 626 -7.99 14.36 28.49
N VAL A 627 -8.41 13.43 27.65
CA VAL A 627 -9.09 13.71 26.39
C VAL A 627 -10.57 13.34 26.48
N HIS A 628 -11.42 14.31 26.21
CA HIS A 628 -12.88 14.15 26.19
C HIS A 628 -13.38 14.00 24.75
N THR A 629 -14.08 12.90 24.49
CA THR A 629 -14.72 12.55 23.21
C THR A 629 -16.22 12.38 23.41
N GLY A 630 -16.92 13.50 23.58
CA GLY A 630 -18.33 13.52 23.93
C GLY A 630 -18.54 13.14 25.39
N SER A 631 -19.30 12.06 25.64
CA SER A 631 -19.58 11.59 27.01
C SER A 631 -18.46 10.74 27.62
N PHE A 632 -17.46 10.34 26.84
CA PHE A 632 -16.36 9.49 27.29
C PHE A 632 -15.06 10.29 27.45
N SER A 633 -14.18 9.79 28.32
CA SER A 633 -12.90 10.39 28.64
C SER A 633 -11.79 9.36 28.69
N PHE A 634 -10.63 9.73 28.16
CA PHE A 634 -9.43 8.90 28.05
C PHE A 634 -8.29 9.61 28.77
N LEU A 635 -7.54 8.90 29.60
CA LEU A 635 -6.35 9.43 30.24
C LEU A 635 -5.11 8.82 29.58
N PHE A 636 -4.31 9.66 28.95
CA PHE A 636 -3.01 9.31 28.38
C PHE A 636 -1.91 9.81 29.30
N THR A 637 -1.07 8.90 29.79
CA THR A 637 -0.08 9.21 30.82
C THR A 637 1.35 9.27 30.28
N GLY A 638 1.56 9.12 28.97
CA GLY A 638 2.91 8.92 28.41
C GLY A 638 3.66 7.83 29.17
N ASP A 639 4.92 8.10 29.48
CA ASP A 639 5.83 7.18 30.17
C ASP A 639 6.22 7.67 31.57
N THR A 640 5.27 8.39 32.20
CA THR A 640 5.35 8.87 33.58
C THR A 640 5.67 7.72 34.56
N ASP A 641 6.59 7.94 35.49
CA ASP A 641 6.92 7.00 36.58
C ASP A 641 6.09 7.25 37.85
N VAL A 642 6.27 6.40 38.86
CA VAL A 642 5.56 6.50 40.16
C VAL A 642 5.83 7.82 40.91
N GLU A 643 7.01 8.44 40.76
CA GLU A 643 7.32 9.73 41.39
C GLU A 643 6.47 10.84 40.77
N MET A 644 6.46 10.95 39.44
CA MET A 644 5.64 11.95 38.75
C MET A 644 4.14 11.68 38.92
N GLU A 645 3.71 10.42 38.95
CA GLU A 645 2.33 10.05 39.29
C GLU A 645 1.93 10.58 40.68
N THR A 646 2.82 10.43 41.67
CA THR A 646 2.59 10.91 43.03
C THR A 646 2.51 12.44 43.05
N GLN A 647 3.37 13.12 42.31
CA GLN A 647 3.34 14.57 42.18
C GLN A 647 2.05 15.05 41.50
N MET A 648 1.62 14.41 40.41
CA MET A 648 0.37 14.70 39.74
C MET A 648 -0.83 14.53 40.68
N MET A 649 -0.86 13.47 41.50
CA MET A 649 -1.93 13.29 42.50
C MET A 649 -1.95 14.40 43.55
N SER A 650 -0.78 14.98 43.88
CA SER A 650 -0.72 16.08 44.85
C SER A 650 -1.35 17.38 44.35
N THR A 651 -1.38 17.60 43.03
CA THR A 651 -1.95 18.81 42.41
C THR A 651 -3.38 18.62 41.91
N GLN A 652 -3.68 17.46 41.30
CA GLN A 652 -4.97 17.18 40.68
C GLN A 652 -5.98 16.53 41.65
N GLY A 653 -5.50 15.86 42.70
CA GLY A 653 -6.35 15.08 43.61
C GLY A 653 -6.85 13.79 42.94
N THR A 654 -8.17 13.61 42.83
CA THR A 654 -8.79 12.40 42.27
C THR A 654 -9.04 12.55 40.77
N ILE A 655 -8.58 11.58 39.98
CA ILE A 655 -8.79 11.57 38.52
C ILE A 655 -9.83 10.52 38.13
N GLU A 656 -10.87 10.95 37.44
CA GLU A 656 -11.87 10.04 36.86
C GLU A 656 -11.75 10.03 35.33
N ALA A 657 -11.63 8.85 34.73
CA ALA A 657 -11.73 8.67 33.28
C ALA A 657 -12.33 7.30 32.94
N ASP A 658 -12.88 7.14 31.74
CA ASP A 658 -13.46 5.86 31.35
C ASP A 658 -12.37 4.84 30.97
N VAL A 659 -11.29 5.33 30.35
CA VAL A 659 -10.18 4.54 29.81
C VAL A 659 -8.84 5.13 30.24
N LEU A 660 -7.92 4.30 30.74
CA LEU A 660 -6.55 4.65 31.10
C LEU A 660 -5.58 4.01 30.08
N LYS A 661 -4.67 4.78 29.46
CA LYS A 661 -3.42 4.22 28.92
C LYS A 661 -2.47 4.00 30.07
N LEU A 662 -2.04 2.75 30.29
CA LEU A 662 -1.06 2.45 31.32
C LEU A 662 0.25 3.17 31.00
N ALA A 663 0.86 3.76 32.01
CA ALA A 663 2.11 4.48 31.82
C ALA A 663 3.25 3.52 31.43
N HIS A 664 4.13 4.00 30.56
CA HIS A 664 5.39 3.32 30.18
C HIS A 664 5.17 1.89 29.71
N HIS A 665 4.14 1.70 28.87
CA HIS A 665 3.77 0.42 28.25
C HIS A 665 3.48 -0.71 29.27
N GLY A 666 3.22 -0.36 30.54
CA GLY A 666 3.10 -1.31 31.64
C GLY A 666 4.43 -1.70 32.30
N SER A 667 5.40 -0.79 32.35
CA SER A 667 6.65 -0.93 33.12
C SER A 667 6.38 -1.05 34.63
N ASP A 668 7.18 -1.84 35.35
CA ASP A 668 7.09 -2.00 36.81
C ASP A 668 7.43 -0.71 37.59
N THR A 669 8.09 0.25 36.93
CA THR A 669 8.43 1.59 37.41
C THR A 669 7.27 2.58 37.37
N SER A 670 6.12 2.19 36.82
CA SER A 670 4.98 3.09 36.56
C SER A 670 3.66 2.42 36.96
N THR A 671 2.55 3.16 36.84
CA THR A 671 1.20 2.74 37.23
C THR A 671 1.18 2.23 38.68
N GLY A 672 1.55 3.11 39.60
CA GLY A 672 1.69 2.82 41.03
C GLY A 672 0.35 2.72 41.77
N ASP A 673 0.37 2.01 42.91
CA ASP A 673 -0.83 1.82 43.75
C ASP A 673 -1.43 3.14 44.24
N HIS A 674 -0.62 4.17 44.49
CA HIS A 674 -1.09 5.47 44.94
C HIS A 674 -1.95 6.17 43.87
N PHE A 675 -1.51 6.12 42.61
CA PHE A 675 -2.24 6.68 41.47
C PHE A 675 -3.55 5.93 41.21
N LEU A 676 -3.50 4.60 41.20
CA LEU A 676 -4.67 3.75 41.02
C LEU A 676 -5.69 3.89 42.16
N ALA A 677 -5.24 4.07 43.40
CA ALA A 677 -6.13 4.24 44.56
C ALA A 677 -6.88 5.58 44.55
N HIS A 678 -6.33 6.60 43.89
CA HIS A 678 -6.94 7.93 43.76
C HIS A 678 -7.56 8.18 42.39
N SER A 679 -7.72 7.14 41.57
CA SER A 679 -8.28 7.27 40.24
C SER A 679 -9.31 6.19 39.94
N THR A 680 -10.31 6.51 39.13
CA THR A 680 -11.34 5.54 38.71
C THR A 680 -11.29 5.34 37.21
N PHE A 681 -11.16 4.08 36.78
CA PHE A 681 -11.08 3.66 35.39
C PHE A 681 -11.91 2.39 35.16
N THR A 682 -12.43 2.20 33.94
CA THR A 682 -13.11 0.94 33.56
C THR A 682 -12.22 0.07 32.68
N TYR A 683 -11.45 0.69 31.78
CA TYR A 683 -10.55 0.01 30.85
C TYR A 683 -9.10 0.45 31.06
N GLY A 684 -8.18 -0.48 30.83
CA GLY A 684 -6.75 -0.21 30.75
C GLY A 684 -6.23 -0.55 29.36
N LEU A 685 -5.45 0.34 28.75
CA LEU A 685 -4.80 0.16 27.46
C LEU A 685 -3.31 -0.07 27.65
N ILE A 686 -2.78 -1.06 26.94
CA ILE A 686 -1.36 -1.40 26.91
C ILE A 686 -0.93 -1.41 25.44
N SER A 687 -0.08 -0.46 25.07
CA SER A 687 0.60 -0.46 23.77
C SER A 687 1.99 -1.03 23.97
N ALA A 688 2.23 -2.26 23.52
CA ALA A 688 3.52 -2.92 23.67
C ALA A 688 3.78 -3.87 22.49
N GLY A 689 5.05 -4.12 22.19
CA GLY A 689 5.45 -5.05 21.14
C GLY A 689 5.37 -6.52 21.59
N LEU A 690 4.95 -7.43 20.71
CA LEU A 690 4.80 -8.87 21.01
C LEU A 690 6.07 -9.50 21.63
N ASP A 691 7.24 -9.19 21.07
CA ASP A 691 8.55 -9.71 21.49
C ASP A 691 9.48 -8.57 21.95
N ASN A 692 8.93 -7.60 22.70
CA ASN A 692 9.73 -6.49 23.20
C ASN A 692 10.79 -6.96 24.22
N ARG A 693 11.98 -6.36 24.16
CA ARG A 693 13.13 -6.74 25.00
C ARG A 693 12.98 -6.32 26.47
N TYR A 694 12.04 -5.44 26.76
CA TYR A 694 11.79 -4.89 28.08
C TYR A 694 10.93 -5.81 28.95
N GLY A 695 10.26 -6.80 28.35
CA GLY A 695 9.32 -7.67 29.07
C GLY A 695 8.01 -6.97 29.42
N HIS A 696 7.67 -5.88 28.72
CA HIS A 696 6.42 -5.16 28.90
C HIS A 696 5.23 -5.93 28.33
N PRO A 697 4.03 -5.86 28.94
CA PRO A 697 3.78 -5.34 30.29
C PRO A 697 4.31 -6.28 31.39
N HIS A 698 4.82 -5.73 32.49
CA HIS A 698 5.32 -6.51 33.62
C HIS A 698 4.19 -7.17 34.41
N ALA A 699 4.43 -8.40 34.88
CA ALA A 699 3.47 -9.18 35.64
C ALA A 699 2.99 -8.48 36.94
N GLU A 700 3.86 -7.70 37.57
CA GLU A 700 3.52 -6.93 38.78
C GLU A 700 2.46 -5.87 38.49
N VAL A 701 2.62 -5.12 37.39
CA VAL A 701 1.67 -4.09 36.95
C VAL A 701 0.33 -4.73 36.61
N LEU A 702 0.34 -5.83 35.85
CA LEU A 702 -0.87 -6.60 35.54
C LEU A 702 -1.60 -7.06 36.81
N GLY A 703 -0.85 -7.34 37.88
CA GLY A 703 -1.38 -7.63 39.20
C GLY A 703 -2.10 -6.44 39.84
N ARG A 704 -1.55 -5.22 39.72
CA ARG A 704 -2.13 -3.97 40.23
C ARG A 704 -3.41 -3.58 39.49
N VAL A 705 -3.44 -3.73 38.15
CA VAL A 705 -4.57 -3.31 37.31
C VAL A 705 -5.59 -4.44 37.02
N ARG A 706 -5.56 -5.54 37.77
CA ARG A 706 -6.39 -6.74 37.54
C ARG A 706 -7.91 -6.48 37.52
N ASP A 707 -8.36 -5.41 38.16
CA ASP A 707 -9.78 -5.03 38.24
C ASP A 707 -10.23 -4.24 37.01
N LEU A 708 -9.30 -3.80 36.16
CA LEU A 708 -9.58 -3.15 34.88
C LEU A 708 -9.82 -4.17 33.76
N ARG A 709 -10.62 -3.78 32.77
CA ARG A 709 -10.72 -4.51 31.51
C ARG A 709 -9.54 -4.15 30.61
N LEU A 710 -8.54 -5.02 30.56
CA LEU A 710 -7.30 -4.76 29.82
C LEU A 710 -7.46 -5.05 28.32
N LEU A 711 -6.97 -4.11 27.52
CA LEU A 711 -6.84 -4.20 26.07
C LEU A 711 -5.38 -3.91 25.73
N ASP A 712 -4.77 -4.87 25.05
CA ASP A 712 -3.31 -5.02 24.91
C ASP A 712 -2.98 -5.35 23.45
N THR A 713 -2.14 -4.55 22.80
CA THR A 713 -1.75 -4.75 21.40
C THR A 713 -1.06 -6.08 21.16
N THR A 714 -0.35 -6.65 22.15
CA THR A 714 0.31 -7.96 22.03
C THR A 714 -0.68 -9.11 21.90
N LYS A 715 -1.90 -8.96 22.43
CA LYS A 715 -2.95 -10.00 22.39
C LYS A 715 -4.05 -9.69 21.39
N HIS A 716 -4.40 -8.41 21.25
CA HIS A 716 -5.61 -7.99 20.54
C HIS A 716 -5.28 -7.20 19.25
N GLY A 717 -4.02 -6.83 19.02
CA GLY A 717 -3.60 -5.97 17.91
C GLY A 717 -4.14 -4.54 18.08
N MET A 718 -4.44 -3.87 16.96
CA MET A 718 -5.10 -2.56 16.95
C MET A 718 -6.43 -2.63 17.69
N VAL A 719 -6.66 -1.63 18.56
CA VAL A 719 -7.89 -1.51 19.36
C VAL A 719 -8.58 -0.21 18.98
N ARG A 720 -9.86 -0.29 18.62
CA ARG A 720 -10.66 0.86 18.20
C ARG A 720 -11.85 1.05 19.13
N PHE A 721 -12.02 2.28 19.59
CA PHE A 721 -13.18 2.77 20.32
C PHE A 721 -14.01 3.65 19.40
N THR A 722 -15.21 3.19 19.00
CA THR A 722 -16.16 4.01 18.24
C THR A 722 -17.25 4.54 19.16
N ILE A 723 -17.44 5.86 19.14
CA ILE A 723 -18.34 6.54 20.06
C ILE A 723 -19.48 7.19 19.28
N ARG A 724 -20.69 6.97 19.76
CA ARG A 724 -21.91 7.60 19.26
C ARG A 724 -22.83 7.96 20.40
N ASN A 725 -23.10 9.24 20.58
CA ASN A 725 -23.81 9.79 21.74
C ASN A 725 -23.18 9.29 23.06
N ASP A 726 -23.94 8.52 23.84
CA ASP A 726 -23.56 7.94 25.13
C ASP A 726 -23.14 6.47 25.03
N ARG A 727 -22.93 5.95 23.81
CA ARG A 727 -22.52 4.58 23.55
C ARG A 727 -21.09 4.53 23.00
N MET A 728 -20.26 3.68 23.57
CA MET A 728 -18.91 3.37 23.10
C MET A 728 -18.85 1.88 22.73
N CYS A 729 -18.39 1.57 21.53
CA CYS A 729 -18.15 0.21 21.04
C CYS A 729 -16.65 -0.01 20.89
N ILE A 730 -16.19 -1.20 21.29
CA ILE A 730 -14.79 -1.61 21.29
C ILE A 730 -14.65 -2.73 20.26
N GLU A 731 -13.70 -2.56 19.35
CA GLU A 731 -13.34 -3.54 18.32
C GLU A 731 -11.84 -3.83 18.42
N THR A 732 -11.44 -5.10 18.36
CA THR A 732 -10.04 -5.49 18.32
C THR A 732 -9.70 -6.33 17.09
N LYS A 733 -8.46 -6.23 16.62
CA LYS A 733 -8.05 -6.85 15.35
C LYS A 733 -7.87 -8.36 15.44
N LEU A 734 -7.37 -8.87 16.57
CA LEU A 734 -6.98 -10.28 16.71
C LEU A 734 -7.93 -11.11 17.58
N ASP A 735 -8.81 -10.46 18.36
CA ASP A 735 -9.77 -11.17 19.22
C ASP A 735 -11.17 -10.53 19.15
N GLU A 736 -11.97 -10.95 18.17
CA GLU A 736 -13.35 -10.49 18.01
C GLU A 736 -14.26 -10.93 19.18
N THR A 737 -13.85 -11.86 20.06
CA THR A 737 -14.71 -12.39 21.13
C THR A 737 -14.94 -11.40 22.26
N ILE A 738 -14.04 -10.42 22.40
CA ILE A 738 -14.14 -9.34 23.37
C ILE A 738 -14.80 -8.09 22.80
N ASP A 739 -15.19 -8.08 21.54
CA ASP A 739 -15.87 -6.94 20.93
C ASP A 739 -17.24 -6.72 21.56
N HIS A 740 -17.47 -5.53 22.09
CA HIS A 740 -18.72 -5.19 22.75
C HIS A 740 -18.98 -3.70 22.76
N CYS A 741 -20.22 -3.32 23.11
CA CYS A 741 -20.57 -1.93 23.32
C CYS A 741 -21.08 -1.69 24.73
N ILE A 742 -20.68 -0.58 25.31
CA ILE A 742 -21.17 -0.07 26.58
C ILE A 742 -21.94 1.23 26.37
N LYS A 743 -22.85 1.50 27.31
CA LYS A 743 -23.61 2.75 27.35
C LYS A 743 -23.33 3.42 28.69
N LYS A 744 -22.91 4.68 28.66
CA LYS A 744 -22.72 5.49 29.88
C LYS A 744 -24.11 5.72 30.48
N ARG A 745 -24.31 5.34 31.74
CA ARG A 745 -25.58 5.63 32.44
C ARG A 745 -25.63 7.13 32.68
N ALA A 746 -26.76 7.76 32.41
CA ALA A 746 -26.98 9.14 32.84
C ALA A 746 -27.00 9.11 34.38
N GLU A 747 -26.09 9.86 34.99
CA GLU A 747 -26.02 10.07 36.44
C GLU A 747 -27.19 10.91 36.95
#